data_AF-A0AAW6AWU4-F1
#
_entry.id   AF-A0AAW6AWU4-F1
#
_cell.length_a   1.000
_cell.length_b   1.000
_cell.length_c   1.000
_cell.angle_alpha   90.00
_cell.angle_beta   90.00
_cell.angle_gamma   90.00
#
_symmetry.space_group_name_H-M   'P 1'
#
loop_
_entity.id
_entity.type
_entity.pdbx_description
1 polymer ?
#
loop_
_entity_poly.entity_id
_entity_poly.type
_entity_poly.pdbx_seq_one_letter_code
_entity_poly.pdbx_strand_id
1 'polypeptide(L)'
;MKKCIPELYGSLVFNDKIMKNKLPGDVYKALRKTIETGSHLELDVANAVAVAMKEWAVENGATHFTHWFQPMTGITAEKHDSFITPAGNGEIIMDFSGKELVKGEPDASSFPSGGLRATFEARGYTAWDPTSPAFIKDGTLCIPTAFCSYSGEVLDKKTPLLRSMEAINKEALRVLKLFGNEDVTRVYSTVGPEQEYFLVDKQLFNSRNDLKFCGRTLFGAPAPKGQEMDDHYFGALRPRVSAFMKELDEELWKFGIPAKTKHNEVAPSQHELAVVYTTANLAVDNNQLTMEVMKRTAEKHGLVCLLHEKPYEGINGSGKHNNWSLSTNTGVNLLDPDREPAKNLQFMLFLAATMKAVDVYGDLLRVSVATAGNDHRLGGNEAPPAIVSMFIGDDLASVLDIIEADAESEAKETVTMTAGPKVLPHFIKDTTDRNRTSPFAFTGNKFEFRMPGSSLSVSGPNVILNTAVADSLGAFADRLEKVPAGKLEEEIHTLLKEVIRAHRRIVFNGNGYTEDWVKEAGRRGLFNLPACADAFPCFIAEKNIALFTKHHVFTREEIFSRYEIMQENYVKTINIEAKTMCSMMYKTFLPSLLSYIETIAEATEKTKKVLPSAPVISQEKLLSTLARLYTSISEMTEELKSAIAGADSIGDSMEKVRYFNYTVLAKMNGLRSFVDEAEALIPESFLTYPTYDKLLFSI
;
A
#
# COMPACT_ATOMS: atom_id res chain seq x y z
N MET A 1 -24.53 -27.98 -5.51
CA MET A 1 -23.95 -27.61 -6.83
C MET A 1 -22.90 -26.54 -6.59
N LYS A 2 -21.71 -26.63 -7.19
CA LYS A 2 -20.77 -25.49 -7.20
C LYS A 2 -21.45 -24.37 -7.99
N LYS A 3 -21.69 -23.21 -7.35
CA LYS A 3 -22.23 -22.02 -8.05
C LYS A 3 -21.28 -21.68 -9.20
N CYS A 4 -21.82 -21.30 -10.36
CA CYS A 4 -20.96 -20.83 -11.45
C CYS A 4 -20.38 -19.44 -11.10
N ILE A 5 -19.22 -19.06 -11.66
CA ILE A 5 -18.55 -17.79 -11.31
C ILE A 5 -19.49 -16.57 -11.43
N PRO A 6 -20.32 -16.43 -12.48
CA PRO A 6 -21.29 -15.34 -12.56
C PRO A 6 -22.33 -15.29 -11.44
N GLU A 7 -22.73 -16.44 -10.87
CA GLU A 7 -23.64 -16.51 -9.72
C GLU A 7 -22.91 -16.26 -8.39
N LEU A 8 -21.63 -16.58 -8.34
CA LEU A 8 -20.77 -16.36 -7.17
C LEU A 8 -20.40 -14.88 -7.03
N TYR A 9 -20.16 -14.21 -8.16
CA TYR A 9 -19.64 -12.85 -8.18
C TYR A 9 -20.61 -11.85 -7.53
N GLY A 10 -20.13 -11.14 -6.51
CA GLY A 10 -20.91 -10.17 -5.73
C GLY A 10 -22.07 -10.79 -4.94
N SER A 11 -22.05 -12.10 -4.70
CA SER A 11 -23.14 -12.79 -3.99
C SER A 11 -23.27 -12.41 -2.52
N LEU A 12 -22.22 -11.86 -1.90
CA LEU A 12 -22.22 -11.33 -0.54
C LEU A 12 -22.21 -9.80 -0.50
N VAL A 13 -22.65 -9.15 -1.57
CA VAL A 13 -22.68 -7.68 -1.67
C VAL A 13 -24.11 -7.21 -1.96
N PHE A 14 -24.56 -6.19 -1.25
CA PHE A 14 -25.82 -5.48 -1.50
C PHE A 14 -25.66 -4.55 -2.72
N ASN A 15 -25.39 -5.18 -3.87
CA ASN A 15 -25.04 -4.50 -5.11
C ASN A 15 -26.28 -3.92 -5.82
N ASP A 16 -26.05 -3.22 -6.93
CA ASP A 16 -27.10 -2.54 -7.71
C ASP A 16 -28.25 -3.47 -8.13
N LYS A 17 -27.94 -4.72 -8.52
CA LYS A 17 -28.94 -5.73 -8.90
C LYS A 17 -29.83 -6.08 -7.71
N ILE A 18 -29.26 -6.24 -6.52
CA ILE A 18 -30.02 -6.52 -5.30
C ILE A 18 -30.84 -5.29 -4.90
N MET A 19 -30.23 -4.11 -4.90
CA MET A 19 -30.92 -2.85 -4.60
C MET A 19 -32.15 -2.65 -5.50
N LYS A 20 -32.01 -2.85 -6.81
CA LYS A 20 -33.11 -2.73 -7.77
C LYS A 20 -34.24 -3.75 -7.55
N ASN A 21 -33.91 -4.95 -7.06
CA ASN A 21 -34.88 -6.01 -6.82
C ASN A 21 -35.61 -5.87 -5.47
N LYS A 22 -34.92 -5.38 -4.44
CA LYS A 22 -35.41 -5.31 -3.05
C LYS A 22 -36.04 -3.97 -2.69
N LEU A 23 -35.61 -2.88 -3.31
CA LEU A 23 -36.12 -1.53 -2.99
C LEU A 23 -37.35 -1.19 -3.86
N PRO A 24 -38.32 -0.43 -3.31
CA PRO A 24 -39.34 0.22 -4.13
C PRO A 24 -38.72 1.06 -5.24
N GLY A 25 -39.35 1.11 -6.41
CA GLY A 25 -38.78 1.75 -7.60
C GLY A 25 -38.38 3.22 -7.42
N ASP A 26 -39.16 3.98 -6.66
CA ASP A 26 -38.86 5.40 -6.38
C ASP A 26 -37.73 5.56 -5.35
N VAL A 27 -37.65 4.68 -4.36
CA VAL A 27 -36.55 4.63 -3.36
C VAL A 27 -35.23 4.27 -4.05
N TYR A 28 -35.23 3.28 -4.95
CA TYR A 28 -34.04 2.92 -5.73
C TYR A 28 -33.54 4.10 -6.57
N LYS A 29 -34.44 4.78 -7.30
CA LYS A 29 -34.07 5.97 -8.10
C LYS A 29 -33.51 7.09 -7.23
N ALA A 30 -34.12 7.34 -6.07
CA ALA A 30 -33.64 8.35 -5.13
C ALA A 30 -32.22 8.00 -4.62
N LEU A 31 -32.00 6.76 -4.17
CA LEU A 31 -30.69 6.30 -3.71
C LEU A 31 -29.63 6.38 -4.83
N ARG A 32 -29.95 5.95 -6.05
CA ARG A 32 -29.05 6.07 -7.21
C ARG A 32 -28.65 7.51 -7.48
N LYS A 33 -29.63 8.42 -7.45
CA LYS A 33 -29.37 9.86 -7.62
C LYS A 33 -28.45 10.38 -6.51
N THR A 34 -28.66 9.98 -5.26
CA THR A 34 -27.78 10.33 -4.13
C THR A 34 -26.34 9.86 -4.38
N ILE A 35 -26.15 8.61 -4.82
CA ILE A 35 -24.82 8.05 -5.12
C ILE A 35 -24.14 8.77 -6.29
N GLU A 36 -24.88 9.06 -7.36
CA GLU A 36 -24.36 9.67 -8.57
C GLU A 36 -24.03 11.16 -8.39
N THR A 37 -24.86 11.88 -7.64
CA THR A 37 -24.74 13.33 -7.44
C THR A 37 -24.03 13.72 -6.14
N GLY A 38 -23.82 12.79 -5.21
CA GLY A 38 -23.26 13.07 -3.88
C GLY A 38 -24.19 13.88 -2.98
N SER A 39 -25.50 13.86 -3.21
CA SER A 39 -26.47 14.63 -2.42
C SER A 39 -26.70 14.04 -1.03
N HIS A 40 -27.42 14.76 -0.16
CA HIS A 40 -27.87 14.22 1.11
C HIS A 40 -28.85 13.05 0.92
N LEU A 41 -28.81 12.08 1.83
CA LEU A 41 -29.75 10.95 1.86
C LEU A 41 -30.89 11.26 2.83
N GLU A 42 -32.10 11.42 2.30
CA GLU A 42 -33.30 11.64 3.10
C GLU A 42 -33.60 10.45 4.03
N LEU A 43 -34.06 10.75 5.25
CA LEU A 43 -34.26 9.72 6.28
C LEU A 43 -35.29 8.66 5.87
N ASP A 44 -36.32 9.03 5.11
CA ASP A 44 -37.33 8.08 4.62
C ASP A 44 -36.72 7.08 3.62
N VAL A 45 -35.83 7.55 2.75
CA VAL A 45 -35.06 6.68 1.84
C VAL A 45 -34.14 5.78 2.66
N ALA A 46 -33.45 6.33 3.66
CA ALA A 46 -32.57 5.57 4.54
C ALA A 46 -33.31 4.46 5.32
N ASN A 47 -34.50 4.74 5.85
CA ASN A 47 -35.33 3.74 6.54
C ASN A 47 -35.73 2.60 5.61
N ALA A 48 -36.19 2.91 4.40
CA ALA A 48 -36.54 1.89 3.41
C ALA A 48 -35.32 1.04 2.99
N VAL A 49 -34.15 1.67 2.85
CA VAL A 49 -32.91 0.97 2.54
C VAL A 49 -32.46 0.07 3.69
N ALA A 50 -32.54 0.55 4.94
CA ALA A 50 -32.18 -0.24 6.12
C ALA A 50 -33.01 -1.53 6.23
N VAL A 51 -34.34 -1.43 6.05
CA VAL A 51 -35.22 -2.61 6.05
C VAL A 51 -34.82 -3.60 4.96
N ALA A 52 -34.66 -3.14 3.72
CA ALA A 52 -34.28 -4.01 2.59
C ALA A 52 -32.89 -4.64 2.77
N MET A 53 -31.93 -3.89 3.33
CA MET A 53 -30.57 -4.35 3.60
C MET A 53 -30.56 -5.40 4.71
N LYS A 54 -31.32 -5.20 5.78
CA LYS A 54 -31.52 -6.18 6.87
C LYS A 54 -32.15 -7.47 6.34
N GLU A 55 -33.25 -7.38 5.59
CA GLU A 55 -33.93 -8.55 5.04
C GLU A 55 -32.98 -9.36 4.15
N TRP A 56 -32.27 -8.70 3.23
CA TRP A 56 -31.25 -9.36 2.41
C TRP A 56 -30.14 -9.98 3.26
N ALA A 57 -29.68 -9.30 4.31
CA ALA A 57 -28.62 -9.80 5.18
C ALA A 57 -29.06 -11.06 5.94
N VAL A 58 -30.25 -11.03 6.54
CA VAL A 58 -30.83 -12.16 7.29
C VAL A 58 -31.12 -13.35 6.35
N GLU A 59 -31.60 -13.11 5.12
CA GLU A 59 -31.76 -14.15 4.10
C GLU A 59 -30.44 -14.85 3.75
N ASN A 60 -29.31 -14.15 3.88
CA ASN A 60 -27.96 -14.68 3.68
C ASN A 60 -27.32 -15.16 4.99
N GLY A 61 -28.09 -15.29 6.07
CA GLY A 61 -27.66 -15.84 7.36
C GLY A 61 -26.96 -14.85 8.29
N ALA A 62 -27.01 -13.55 7.99
CA ALA A 62 -26.45 -12.54 8.88
C ALA A 62 -27.30 -12.39 10.15
N THR A 63 -26.62 -12.31 11.29
CA THR A 63 -27.25 -12.15 12.62
C THR A 63 -26.90 -10.80 13.27
N HIS A 64 -25.84 -10.17 12.80
CA HIS A 64 -25.32 -8.90 13.29
C HIS A 64 -25.14 -7.91 12.14
N PHE A 65 -24.97 -6.65 12.48
CA PHE A 65 -24.46 -5.60 11.60
C PHE A 65 -23.30 -4.86 12.25
N THR A 66 -22.51 -4.17 11.43
CA THR A 66 -21.40 -3.35 11.89
C THR A 66 -21.15 -2.18 10.95
N HIS A 67 -20.77 -1.04 11.54
CA HIS A 67 -20.15 0.05 10.79
C HIS A 67 -18.69 -0.32 10.56
N TRP A 68 -18.34 -0.59 9.31
CA TRP A 68 -17.00 -0.97 8.88
C TRP A 68 -16.24 0.28 8.41
N PHE A 69 -15.14 0.60 9.07
CA PHE A 69 -14.36 1.82 8.77
C PHE A 69 -12.85 1.58 8.89
N GLN A 70 -12.08 2.55 8.38
CA GLN A 70 -10.62 2.50 8.32
C GLN A 70 -10.01 3.60 9.18
N PRO A 71 -9.80 3.38 10.49
CA PRO A 71 -9.14 4.35 11.36
C PRO A 71 -7.65 4.53 11.00
N MET A 72 -6.99 5.48 11.66
CA MET A 72 -5.56 5.76 11.45
C MET A 72 -4.59 4.67 11.95
N THR A 73 -5.10 3.51 12.40
CA THR A 73 -4.29 2.33 12.75
C THR A 73 -3.73 1.59 11.53
N GLY A 74 -4.30 1.82 10.34
CA GLY A 74 -3.87 1.16 9.10
C GLY A 74 -4.60 -0.15 8.77
N ILE A 75 -5.44 -0.63 9.67
CA ILE A 75 -6.36 -1.78 9.48
C ILE A 75 -7.81 -1.33 9.62
N THR A 76 -8.76 -2.18 9.25
CA THR A 76 -10.19 -1.93 9.42
C THR A 76 -10.65 -2.18 10.86
N ALA A 77 -11.73 -1.52 11.26
CA ALA A 77 -12.34 -1.66 12.58
C ALA A 77 -13.85 -1.95 12.45
N GLU A 78 -14.35 -2.74 13.39
CA GLU A 78 -15.72 -3.22 13.44
C GLU A 78 -16.20 -3.32 14.89
N LYS A 79 -17.46 -2.96 15.11
CA LYS A 79 -18.23 -3.27 16.32
C LYS A 79 -19.51 -3.98 15.90
N HIS A 80 -19.72 -5.20 16.38
CA HIS A 80 -20.84 -6.03 15.94
C HIS A 80 -22.04 -5.85 16.87
N ASP A 81 -23.12 -5.32 16.33
CA ASP A 81 -24.40 -5.16 17.03
C ASP A 81 -25.41 -6.17 16.46
N SER A 82 -26.17 -6.84 17.33
CA SER A 82 -27.19 -7.81 16.90
C SER A 82 -28.40 -7.10 16.35
N PHE A 83 -29.09 -7.68 15.36
CA PHE A 83 -30.40 -7.19 14.92
C PHE A 83 -31.51 -7.41 15.98
N ILE A 84 -31.25 -8.20 17.03
CA ILE A 84 -32.26 -8.55 18.03
C ILE A 84 -32.64 -7.35 18.88
N THR A 85 -33.94 -7.07 18.93
CA THR A 85 -34.56 -6.14 19.89
C THR A 85 -35.65 -6.88 20.69
N PRO A 86 -35.64 -6.83 22.04
CA PRO A 86 -36.70 -7.42 22.85
C PRO A 86 -38.06 -6.75 22.60
N ALA A 87 -39.10 -7.55 22.30
CA ALA A 87 -40.46 -7.06 22.03
C ALA A 87 -41.39 -7.16 23.25
N GLY A 88 -40.90 -7.71 24.37
CA GLY A 88 -41.70 -8.05 25.56
C GLY A 88 -42.15 -9.51 25.57
N ASN A 89 -42.65 -9.99 26.72
CA ASN A 89 -43.18 -11.36 26.91
C ASN A 89 -42.24 -12.53 26.54
N GLY A 90 -40.92 -12.30 26.48
CA GLY A 90 -39.94 -13.31 26.06
C GLY A 90 -39.79 -13.46 24.55
N GLU A 91 -40.43 -12.59 23.76
CA GLU A 91 -40.32 -12.55 22.30
C GLU A 91 -39.25 -11.54 21.85
N ILE A 92 -38.68 -11.79 20.67
CA ILE A 92 -37.70 -10.94 20.01
C ILE A 92 -38.16 -10.59 18.61
N ILE A 93 -37.77 -9.41 18.15
CA ILE A 93 -37.87 -9.00 16.74
C ILE A 93 -36.48 -8.68 16.20
N MET A 94 -36.32 -8.82 14.89
CA MET A 94 -35.11 -8.40 14.19
C MET A 94 -35.34 -7.00 13.62
N ASP A 95 -34.68 -5.99 14.16
CA ASP A 95 -34.82 -4.59 13.75
C ASP A 95 -33.49 -4.00 13.25
N PHE A 96 -33.61 -3.05 12.33
CA PHE A 96 -32.50 -2.25 11.82
C PHE A 96 -33.07 -0.99 11.19
N SER A 97 -32.83 0.15 11.83
CA SER A 97 -33.44 1.42 11.44
C SER A 97 -32.55 2.23 10.49
N GLY A 98 -33.15 3.17 9.74
CA GLY A 98 -32.40 4.11 8.92
C GLY A 98 -31.47 5.01 9.75
N LYS A 99 -31.79 5.24 11.02
CA LYS A 99 -30.91 5.97 11.95
C LYS A 99 -29.61 5.22 12.21
N GLU A 100 -29.70 3.91 12.46
CA GLU A 100 -28.55 3.03 12.67
C GLU A 100 -27.77 2.77 11.39
N LEU A 101 -28.43 2.81 10.23
CA LEU A 101 -27.76 2.75 8.93
C LEU A 101 -26.92 4.00 8.67
N VAL A 102 -27.54 5.18 8.79
CA VAL A 102 -26.87 6.45 8.43
C VAL A 102 -25.76 6.79 9.42
N LYS A 103 -25.93 6.43 10.70
CA LYS A 103 -25.02 6.84 11.77
C LYS A 103 -24.79 5.73 12.80
N GLY A 104 -23.52 5.50 13.13
CA GLY A 104 -23.10 4.71 14.28
C GLY A 104 -22.37 5.54 15.34
N GLU A 105 -22.24 4.98 16.53
CA GLU A 105 -21.51 5.58 17.67
C GLU A 105 -20.54 4.54 18.26
N PRO A 106 -19.33 4.39 17.69
CA PRO A 106 -18.29 3.55 18.29
C PRO A 106 -17.59 4.26 19.46
N ASP A 107 -16.99 3.46 20.35
CA ASP A 107 -15.98 3.97 21.29
C ASP A 107 -14.70 4.30 20.50
N ALA A 108 -14.40 5.58 20.43
CA ALA A 108 -13.29 6.15 19.72
C ALA A 108 -12.03 6.31 20.58
N SER A 109 -12.10 6.11 21.91
CA SER A 109 -11.00 6.40 22.85
C SER A 109 -9.70 5.64 22.57
N SER A 110 -9.81 4.45 21.98
CA SER A 110 -8.68 3.55 21.73
C SER A 110 -8.05 3.72 20.34
N PHE A 111 -8.61 4.56 19.47
CA PHE A 111 -8.04 4.82 18.15
C PHE A 111 -7.00 5.96 18.21
N PRO A 112 -5.89 5.86 17.44
CA PRO A 112 -4.92 6.93 17.34
C PRO A 112 -5.60 8.24 16.94
N SER A 113 -5.31 9.32 17.67
CA SER A 113 -5.91 10.65 17.45
C SER A 113 -4.88 11.77 17.32
N GLY A 114 -3.59 11.52 17.55
CA GLY A 114 -2.53 12.54 17.43
C GLY A 114 -2.86 13.80 18.21
N GLY A 115 -3.24 13.65 19.48
CA GLY A 115 -3.58 14.77 20.37
C GLY A 115 -4.94 15.45 20.12
N LEU A 116 -5.67 15.12 19.04
CA LEU A 116 -6.99 15.74 18.75
C LEU A 116 -8.09 15.37 19.73
N ARG A 117 -7.87 14.38 20.60
CA ARG A 117 -8.85 13.94 21.59
C ARG A 117 -8.20 13.74 22.94
N ALA A 118 -8.89 14.15 23.99
CA ALA A 118 -8.45 13.84 25.35
C ALA A 118 -8.70 12.35 25.66
N THR A 119 -7.84 11.73 26.47
CA THR A 119 -7.90 10.28 26.77
C THR A 119 -9.16 9.84 27.52
N PHE A 120 -9.88 10.77 28.17
CA PHE A 120 -11.14 10.48 28.86
C PHE A 120 -12.39 10.63 27.96
N GLU A 121 -12.23 11.11 26.72
CA GLU A 121 -13.34 11.28 25.79
C GLU A 121 -13.47 10.03 24.92
N ALA A 122 -14.62 9.36 24.95
CA ALA A 122 -14.84 8.09 24.26
C ALA A 122 -15.72 8.18 23.00
N ARG A 123 -16.51 9.24 22.85
CA ARG A 123 -17.48 9.33 21.75
C ARG A 123 -16.84 9.67 20.40
N GLY A 124 -17.18 8.90 19.37
CA GLY A 124 -16.97 9.23 17.95
C GLY A 124 -18.20 8.87 17.13
N TYR A 125 -18.20 9.23 15.85
CA TYR A 125 -19.34 8.98 14.96
C TYR A 125 -18.88 8.32 13.67
N THR A 126 -19.68 7.36 13.21
CA THR A 126 -19.55 6.81 11.85
C THR A 126 -20.71 7.30 11.00
N ALA A 127 -20.44 7.55 9.72
CA ALA A 127 -21.44 7.93 8.73
C ALA A 127 -21.36 7.00 7.52
N TRP A 128 -22.49 6.44 7.10
CA TRP A 128 -22.52 5.53 5.95
C TRP A 128 -22.07 6.23 4.66
N ASP A 129 -21.17 5.58 3.93
CA ASP A 129 -20.81 5.95 2.56
C ASP A 129 -21.64 5.10 1.56
N PRO A 130 -22.70 5.65 0.95
CA PRO A 130 -23.53 4.92 0.00
C PRO A 130 -22.83 4.64 -1.34
N THR A 131 -21.67 5.27 -1.60
CA THR A 131 -20.89 5.03 -2.83
C THR A 131 -20.05 3.75 -2.75
N SER A 132 -19.95 3.14 -1.56
CA SER A 132 -19.38 1.81 -1.34
C SER A 132 -20.48 0.86 -0.84
N PRO A 133 -20.74 -0.27 -1.54
CA PRO A 133 -21.86 -1.12 -1.21
C PRO A 133 -21.63 -1.90 0.10
N ALA A 134 -22.69 -2.06 0.88
CA ALA A 134 -22.66 -2.94 2.05
C ALA A 134 -22.45 -4.41 1.64
N PHE A 135 -21.79 -5.18 2.50
CA PHE A 135 -21.44 -6.57 2.23
C PHE A 135 -21.63 -7.45 3.46
N ILE A 136 -21.69 -8.77 3.28
CA ILE A 136 -21.79 -9.72 4.39
C ILE A 136 -20.47 -10.43 4.57
N LYS A 137 -19.88 -10.32 5.76
CA LYS A 137 -18.67 -11.03 6.16
C LYS A 137 -18.94 -11.76 7.46
N ASP A 138 -18.64 -13.06 7.50
CA ASP A 138 -18.72 -13.92 8.70
C ASP A 138 -20.07 -13.83 9.45
N GLY A 139 -21.19 -13.79 8.71
CA GLY A 139 -22.52 -13.70 9.31
C GLY A 139 -22.88 -12.32 9.86
N THR A 140 -22.16 -11.27 9.43
CA THR A 140 -22.38 -9.88 9.81
C THR A 140 -22.54 -9.00 8.59
N LEU A 141 -23.54 -8.12 8.59
CA LEU A 141 -23.71 -7.05 7.62
C LEU A 141 -22.71 -5.91 7.89
N CYS A 142 -21.71 -5.74 7.03
CA CYS A 142 -20.72 -4.68 7.11
C CYS A 142 -21.15 -3.48 6.25
N ILE A 143 -21.23 -2.32 6.88
CA ILE A 143 -21.66 -1.05 6.28
C ILE A 143 -20.44 -0.14 6.16
N PRO A 144 -19.91 0.12 4.94
CA PRO A 144 -18.75 0.98 4.75
C PRO A 144 -19.02 2.41 5.23
N THR A 145 -18.20 2.92 6.13
CA THR A 145 -18.45 4.20 6.80
C THR A 145 -17.21 5.08 6.89
N ALA A 146 -17.46 6.39 6.87
CA ALA A 146 -16.52 7.41 7.29
C ALA A 146 -16.54 7.53 8.82
N PHE A 147 -15.41 7.88 9.45
CA PHE A 147 -15.27 8.00 10.90
C PHE A 147 -14.66 9.33 11.33
N CYS A 148 -15.34 10.00 12.26
CA CYS A 148 -14.92 11.29 12.83
C CYS A 148 -15.04 11.31 14.36
N SER A 149 -14.34 12.27 14.97
CA SER A 149 -14.41 12.55 16.40
C SER A 149 -15.80 13.11 16.79
N TYR A 150 -16.00 13.36 18.09
CA TYR A 150 -17.17 14.06 18.60
C TYR A 150 -17.29 15.51 18.06
N SER A 151 -16.18 16.22 17.94
CA SER A 151 -16.09 17.61 17.44
C SER A 151 -16.05 17.71 15.91
N GLY A 152 -15.96 16.58 15.20
CA GLY A 152 -16.05 16.50 13.74
C GLY A 152 -14.71 16.41 13.01
N GLU A 153 -13.58 16.36 13.72
CA GLU A 153 -12.27 16.10 13.11
C GLU A 153 -12.20 14.70 12.52
N VAL A 154 -11.54 14.58 11.37
CA VAL A 154 -11.45 13.34 10.61
C VAL A 154 -10.39 12.40 11.19
N LEU A 155 -10.83 11.24 11.67
CA LEU A 155 -9.97 10.22 12.29
C LEU A 155 -9.84 8.93 11.46
N ASP A 156 -10.20 9.00 10.18
CA ASP A 156 -10.18 7.87 9.26
C ASP A 156 -9.23 8.10 8.07
N LYS A 157 -9.17 7.11 7.18
CA LYS A 157 -8.52 7.22 5.87
C LYS A 157 -9.51 7.47 4.73
N LYS A 158 -10.82 7.38 4.97
CA LYS A 158 -11.85 7.40 3.93
C LYS A 158 -12.32 8.82 3.61
N THR A 159 -12.58 9.62 4.63
CA THR A 159 -13.06 11.00 4.46
C THR A 159 -12.06 11.86 3.67
N PRO A 160 -10.74 11.83 3.93
CA PRO A 160 -9.79 12.61 3.13
C PRO A 160 -9.70 12.14 1.68
N LEU A 161 -9.87 10.84 1.43
CA LEU A 161 -9.92 10.28 0.09
C LEU A 161 -11.13 10.83 -0.67
N LEU A 162 -12.32 10.76 -0.08
CA LEU A 162 -13.54 11.32 -0.67
C LEU A 162 -13.41 12.82 -0.96
N ARG A 163 -12.86 13.60 -0.02
CA ARG A 163 -12.57 15.03 -0.22
C ARG A 163 -11.59 15.27 -1.37
N SER A 164 -10.51 14.49 -1.47
CA SER A 164 -9.54 14.60 -2.56
C SER A 164 -10.14 14.24 -3.93
N MET A 165 -11.05 13.26 -3.96
CA MET A 165 -11.79 12.88 -5.16
C MET A 165 -12.74 13.99 -5.62
N GLU A 166 -13.37 14.70 -4.67
CA GLU A 166 -14.21 15.85 -5.01
C GLU A 166 -13.38 17.04 -5.49
N ALA A 167 -12.21 17.28 -4.89
CA ALA A 167 -11.29 18.33 -5.33
C ALA A 167 -10.83 18.11 -6.78
N ILE A 168 -10.36 16.91 -7.11
CA ILE A 168 -9.94 16.61 -8.49
C ILE A 168 -11.12 16.59 -9.47
N ASN A 169 -12.29 16.11 -9.05
CA ASN A 169 -13.51 16.17 -9.86
C ASN A 169 -13.84 17.62 -10.26
N LYS A 170 -13.90 18.52 -9.27
CA LYS A 170 -14.23 19.92 -9.50
C LYS A 170 -13.27 20.59 -10.48
N GLU A 171 -11.97 20.48 -10.25
CA GLU A 171 -10.97 21.18 -11.07
C GLU A 171 -10.82 20.52 -12.46
N ALA A 172 -10.97 19.19 -12.57
CA ALA A 172 -11.00 18.51 -13.87
C ALA A 172 -12.21 18.93 -14.70
N LEU A 173 -13.41 19.06 -14.11
CA LEU A 173 -14.60 19.53 -14.84
C LEU A 173 -14.44 20.95 -15.37
N ARG A 174 -13.75 21.84 -14.64
CA ARG A 174 -13.43 23.19 -15.13
C ARG A 174 -12.57 23.14 -16.38
N VAL A 175 -11.53 22.31 -16.38
CA VAL A 175 -10.66 22.12 -17.55
C VAL A 175 -11.44 21.49 -18.72
N LEU A 176 -12.27 20.48 -18.47
CA LEU A 176 -13.04 19.80 -19.53
C LEU A 176 -14.04 20.72 -20.23
N LYS A 177 -14.64 21.67 -19.52
CA LYS A 177 -15.54 22.67 -20.11
C LYS A 177 -14.84 23.56 -21.14
N LEU A 178 -13.54 23.82 -20.97
CA LEU A 178 -12.75 24.59 -21.94
C LEU A 178 -12.64 23.87 -23.30
N PHE A 179 -12.78 22.53 -23.31
CA PHE A 179 -12.79 21.71 -24.52
C PHE A 179 -14.19 21.43 -25.06
N GLY A 180 -15.24 22.01 -24.47
CA GLY A 180 -16.63 21.84 -24.93
C GLY A 180 -17.30 20.53 -24.48
N ASN A 181 -16.73 19.83 -23.49
CA ASN A 181 -17.30 18.60 -22.92
C ASN A 181 -18.44 18.90 -21.92
N GLU A 182 -19.55 19.47 -22.41
CA GLU A 182 -20.69 19.91 -21.58
C GLU A 182 -21.55 18.76 -21.02
N ASP A 183 -21.44 17.57 -21.61
CA ASP A 183 -22.14 16.34 -21.20
C ASP A 183 -21.45 15.61 -20.05
N VAL A 184 -20.20 15.96 -19.74
CA VAL A 184 -19.44 15.40 -18.62
C VAL A 184 -19.83 16.10 -17.32
N THR A 185 -20.40 15.33 -16.39
CA THR A 185 -20.87 15.84 -15.09
C THR A 185 -20.01 15.40 -13.92
N ARG A 186 -19.15 14.38 -14.11
CA ARG A 186 -18.27 13.88 -13.07
C ARG A 186 -17.00 13.26 -13.65
N VAL A 187 -15.88 13.47 -12.94
CA VAL A 187 -14.60 12.80 -13.17
C VAL A 187 -14.24 12.00 -11.93
N TYR A 188 -13.81 10.76 -12.12
CA TYR A 188 -13.41 9.85 -11.06
C TYR A 188 -11.92 9.51 -11.21
N SER A 189 -11.18 9.54 -10.11
CA SER A 189 -9.92 8.81 -10.04
C SER A 189 -10.18 7.31 -9.98
N THR A 190 -9.47 6.52 -10.77
CA THR A 190 -9.53 5.05 -10.76
C THR A 190 -8.24 4.46 -10.25
N VAL A 191 -8.33 3.36 -9.50
CA VAL A 191 -7.17 2.68 -8.91
C VAL A 191 -7.25 1.17 -9.14
N GLY A 192 -6.15 0.58 -9.60
CA GLY A 192 -5.93 -0.87 -9.69
C GLY A 192 -4.69 -1.28 -8.87
N PRO A 193 -4.86 -1.72 -7.61
CA PRO A 193 -3.74 -2.15 -6.79
C PRO A 193 -3.25 -3.56 -7.19
N GLU A 194 -1.94 -3.72 -7.32
CA GLU A 194 -1.25 -5.01 -7.45
C GLU A 194 -0.69 -5.37 -6.07
N GLN A 195 -1.06 -6.51 -5.51
CA GLN A 195 -0.74 -6.89 -4.13
C GLN A 195 0.28 -8.02 -4.12
N GLU A 196 1.52 -7.69 -3.75
CA GLU A 196 2.55 -8.69 -3.45
C GLU A 196 2.49 -9.14 -1.99
N TYR A 197 2.93 -10.38 -1.74
CA TYR A 197 2.95 -11.01 -0.42
C TYR A 197 3.84 -12.26 -0.40
N PHE A 198 4.23 -12.68 0.81
CA PHE A 198 4.87 -13.98 1.03
C PHE A 198 3.90 -14.96 1.70
N LEU A 199 4.05 -16.25 1.40
CA LEU A 199 3.43 -17.34 2.16
C LEU A 199 4.49 -18.09 2.95
N VAL A 200 4.17 -18.43 4.19
CA VAL A 200 5.02 -19.25 5.05
C VAL A 200 4.18 -20.36 5.68
N ASP A 201 4.79 -21.52 5.92
CA ASP A 201 4.11 -22.57 6.68
C ASP A 201 3.80 -22.09 8.11
N LYS A 202 2.56 -22.30 8.56
CA LYS A 202 2.08 -21.80 9.86
C LYS A 202 2.86 -22.38 11.04
N GLN A 203 3.35 -23.62 10.96
CA GLN A 203 4.15 -24.20 12.04
C GLN A 203 5.52 -23.52 12.13
N LEU A 204 6.17 -23.30 10.99
CA LEU A 204 7.46 -22.60 10.94
C LEU A 204 7.34 -21.15 11.41
N PHE A 205 6.29 -20.45 10.97
CA PHE A 205 5.96 -19.11 11.44
C PHE A 205 5.78 -19.08 12.97
N ASN A 206 5.04 -20.04 13.52
CA ASN A 206 4.80 -20.10 14.97
C ASN A 206 6.08 -20.37 15.78
N SER A 207 7.09 -20.97 15.17
CA SER A 207 8.42 -21.21 15.76
C SER A 207 9.37 -20.02 15.65
N ARG A 208 8.97 -18.88 15.05
CA ARG A 208 9.80 -17.67 14.93
C ARG A 208 9.10 -16.44 15.54
N ASN A 209 9.62 -15.96 16.67
CA ASN A 209 8.99 -14.85 17.43
C ASN A 209 9.10 -13.49 16.73
N ASP A 210 10.21 -13.23 16.06
CA ASP A 210 10.40 -12.06 15.21
C ASP A 210 9.33 -11.98 14.11
N LEU A 211 9.10 -13.06 13.35
CA LEU A 211 8.03 -13.10 12.35
C LEU A 211 6.65 -12.85 12.96
N LYS A 212 6.35 -13.46 14.12
CA LYS A 212 5.05 -13.28 14.79
C LYS A 212 4.79 -11.85 15.26
N PHE A 213 5.80 -11.22 15.86
CA PHE A 213 5.62 -9.91 16.51
C PHE A 213 5.93 -8.75 15.59
N CYS A 214 6.81 -8.95 14.61
CA CYS A 214 7.33 -7.89 13.73
C CYS A 214 6.87 -8.05 12.28
N GLY A 215 6.35 -9.23 11.89
CA GLY A 215 6.01 -9.52 10.49
C GLY A 215 7.22 -9.72 9.57
N ARG A 216 8.44 -9.59 10.11
CA ARG A 216 9.71 -9.80 9.43
C ARG A 216 10.71 -10.53 10.33
N THR A 217 11.72 -11.10 9.71
CA THR A 217 12.89 -11.63 10.41
C THR A 217 13.83 -10.48 10.78
N LEU A 218 14.36 -10.53 12.01
CA LEU A 218 15.29 -9.51 12.53
C LEU A 218 16.76 -9.91 12.34
N PHE A 219 17.00 -11.20 12.15
CA PHE A 219 18.25 -11.82 11.76
C PHE A 219 17.92 -13.12 11.02
N GLY A 220 18.91 -13.79 10.45
CA GLY A 220 18.80 -15.03 9.70
C GLY A 220 19.86 -15.10 8.62
N ALA A 221 20.67 -16.16 8.64
CA ALA A 221 21.70 -16.36 7.63
C ALA A 221 21.06 -16.60 6.24
N PRO A 222 21.59 -16.01 5.16
CA PRO A 222 21.09 -16.25 3.81
C PRO A 222 21.12 -17.75 3.45
N ALA A 223 20.06 -18.22 2.80
CA ALA A 223 20.02 -19.58 2.30
C ALA A 223 21.02 -19.77 1.14
N PRO A 224 21.62 -20.96 0.95
CA PRO A 224 22.53 -21.22 -0.18
C PRO A 224 21.88 -21.01 -1.56
N LYS A 225 20.56 -21.17 -1.64
CA LYS A 225 19.74 -20.75 -2.77
C LYS A 225 18.77 -19.68 -2.25
N GLY A 226 18.86 -18.47 -2.76
CA GLY A 226 17.88 -17.41 -2.59
C GLY A 226 17.02 -17.30 -3.85
N GLN A 227 17.28 -16.25 -4.64
CA GLN A 227 16.56 -15.92 -5.87
C GLN A 227 17.45 -15.90 -7.12
N GLU A 228 18.71 -16.30 -7.02
CA GLU A 228 19.75 -16.13 -8.04
C GLU A 228 19.46 -16.86 -9.37
N MET A 229 18.54 -17.82 -9.36
CA MET A 229 18.16 -18.61 -10.54
C MET A 229 16.96 -18.03 -11.29
N ASP A 230 16.25 -17.05 -10.72
CA ASP A 230 14.99 -16.46 -11.23
C ASP A 230 13.93 -17.51 -11.61
N ASP A 231 14.03 -18.74 -11.10
CA ASP A 231 13.24 -19.90 -11.52
C ASP A 231 11.84 -19.95 -10.88
N HIS A 232 11.61 -19.09 -9.89
CA HIS A 232 10.31 -18.94 -9.24
C HIS A 232 9.39 -18.02 -10.04
N TYR A 233 9.91 -16.98 -10.69
CA TYR A 233 9.11 -15.99 -11.43
C TYR A 233 8.35 -16.63 -12.59
N PHE A 234 7.02 -16.51 -12.59
CA PHE A 234 6.11 -17.26 -13.49
C PHE A 234 6.31 -18.78 -13.52
N GLY A 235 7.02 -19.35 -12.53
CA GLY A 235 7.14 -20.78 -12.34
C GLY A 235 5.80 -21.44 -12.00
N ALA A 236 5.76 -22.77 -12.08
CA ALA A 236 4.56 -23.52 -11.74
C ALA A 236 4.18 -23.30 -10.27
N LEU A 237 2.91 -22.99 -10.01
CA LEU A 237 2.38 -22.86 -8.65
C LEU A 237 2.41 -24.23 -7.96
N ARG A 238 3.04 -24.28 -6.78
CA ARG A 238 3.05 -25.49 -5.95
C ARG A 238 1.61 -25.85 -5.56
N PRO A 239 1.23 -27.15 -5.44
CA PRO A 239 -0.17 -27.55 -5.25
C PRO A 239 -0.87 -26.88 -4.06
N ARG A 240 -0.18 -26.72 -2.94
CA ARG A 240 -0.72 -26.07 -1.73
C ARG A 240 -0.99 -24.58 -1.94
N VAL A 241 -0.05 -23.87 -2.56
CA VAL A 241 -0.21 -22.46 -2.94
C VAL A 241 -1.34 -22.30 -3.96
N SER A 242 -1.41 -23.18 -4.96
CA SER A 242 -2.48 -23.16 -5.95
C SER A 242 -3.86 -23.39 -5.34
N ALA A 243 -3.98 -24.25 -4.32
CA ALA A 243 -5.23 -24.49 -3.60
C ALA A 243 -5.65 -23.25 -2.78
N PHE A 244 -4.72 -22.64 -2.05
CA PHE A 244 -4.93 -21.37 -1.35
C PHE A 244 -5.40 -20.27 -2.31
N MET A 245 -4.66 -20.04 -3.40
CA MET A 245 -4.97 -19.01 -4.38
C MET A 245 -6.31 -19.24 -5.08
N LYS A 246 -6.75 -20.49 -5.22
CA LYS A 246 -8.06 -20.80 -5.78
C LYS A 246 -9.19 -20.42 -4.83
N GLU A 247 -9.07 -20.77 -3.55
CA GLU A 247 -10.07 -20.36 -2.56
C GLU A 247 -10.06 -18.83 -2.39
N LEU A 248 -8.89 -18.20 -2.44
CA LEU A 248 -8.76 -16.74 -2.39
C LEU A 248 -9.58 -16.06 -3.51
N ASP A 249 -9.43 -16.51 -4.76
CA ASP A 249 -10.23 -15.98 -5.88
C ASP A 249 -11.74 -16.16 -5.63
N GLU A 250 -12.16 -17.36 -5.22
CA GLU A 250 -13.57 -17.66 -4.95
C GLU A 250 -14.13 -16.79 -3.82
N GLU A 251 -13.36 -16.51 -2.77
CA GLU A 251 -13.76 -15.61 -1.67
C GLU A 251 -13.83 -14.15 -2.14
N LEU A 252 -12.83 -13.65 -2.87
CA LEU A 252 -12.84 -12.27 -3.39
C LEU A 252 -13.98 -12.03 -4.38
N TRP A 253 -14.27 -13.01 -5.24
CA TRP A 253 -15.40 -12.91 -6.16
C TRP A 253 -16.74 -12.83 -5.42
N LYS A 254 -16.93 -13.52 -4.28
CA LYS A 254 -18.15 -13.36 -3.46
C LYS A 254 -18.36 -11.92 -3.00
N PHE A 255 -17.29 -11.20 -2.69
CA PHE A 255 -17.29 -9.78 -2.34
C PHE A 255 -17.33 -8.83 -3.54
N GLY A 256 -17.51 -9.35 -4.76
CA GLY A 256 -17.56 -8.53 -5.97
C GLY A 256 -16.21 -7.89 -6.31
N ILE A 257 -15.10 -8.42 -5.78
CA ILE A 257 -13.75 -7.97 -6.07
C ILE A 257 -13.25 -8.74 -7.30
N PRO A 258 -12.94 -8.09 -8.42
CA PRO A 258 -12.54 -8.75 -9.66
C PRO A 258 -11.06 -9.14 -9.63
N ALA A 259 -10.69 -10.10 -8.78
CA ALA A 259 -9.39 -10.76 -8.81
C ALA A 259 -9.16 -11.38 -10.19
N LYS A 260 -8.07 -10.97 -10.86
CA LYS A 260 -7.86 -11.22 -12.29
C LYS A 260 -6.58 -11.98 -12.59
N THR A 261 -5.48 -11.57 -11.96
CA THR A 261 -4.15 -12.11 -12.24
C THR A 261 -3.53 -12.60 -10.94
N LYS A 262 -2.81 -13.72 -11.01
CA LYS A 262 -2.01 -14.26 -9.93
C LYS A 262 -0.83 -15.03 -10.48
N HIS A 263 0.33 -14.91 -9.83
CA HIS A 263 1.54 -15.64 -10.19
C HIS A 263 2.53 -15.69 -9.03
N ASN A 264 3.58 -16.50 -9.20
CA ASN A 264 4.79 -16.39 -8.41
C ASN A 264 5.56 -15.13 -8.77
N GLU A 265 6.12 -14.49 -7.75
CA GLU A 265 7.03 -13.36 -7.91
C GLU A 265 8.50 -13.84 -8.00
N VAL A 266 9.46 -12.91 -7.94
CA VAL A 266 10.90 -13.22 -8.10
C VAL A 266 11.45 -14.00 -6.90
N ALA A 267 11.15 -13.61 -5.66
CA ALA A 267 11.68 -14.30 -4.49
C ALA A 267 10.92 -15.60 -4.18
N PRO A 268 11.59 -16.65 -3.64
CA PRO A 268 10.92 -17.87 -3.23
C PRO A 268 9.76 -17.61 -2.26
N SER A 269 8.64 -18.29 -2.48
CA SER A 269 7.42 -18.13 -1.68
C SER A 269 6.79 -16.73 -1.72
N GLN A 270 7.26 -15.85 -2.61
CA GLN A 270 6.61 -14.59 -2.95
C GLN A 270 5.59 -14.80 -4.08
N HIS A 271 4.49 -14.08 -4.00
CA HIS A 271 3.39 -14.15 -4.95
C HIS A 271 2.76 -12.77 -5.17
N GLU A 272 2.03 -12.63 -6.27
CA GLU A 272 1.23 -11.45 -6.57
C GLU A 272 -0.24 -11.82 -6.81
N LEU A 273 -1.15 -10.91 -6.42
CA LEU A 273 -2.54 -10.87 -6.87
C LEU A 273 -2.89 -9.46 -7.36
N ALA A 274 -3.41 -9.36 -8.58
CA ALA A 274 -3.90 -8.10 -9.14
C ALA A 274 -5.41 -8.15 -9.38
N VAL A 275 -6.08 -7.03 -9.04
CA VAL A 275 -7.51 -6.83 -9.26
C VAL A 275 -7.74 -5.86 -10.42
N VAL A 276 -8.86 -6.02 -11.13
CA VAL A 276 -9.27 -5.01 -12.11
C VAL A 276 -9.55 -3.69 -11.39
N TYR A 277 -9.10 -2.58 -11.98
CA TYR A 277 -9.28 -1.25 -11.42
C TYR A 277 -10.77 -0.90 -11.25
N THR A 278 -11.04 0.00 -10.31
CA THR A 278 -12.36 0.61 -10.12
C THR A 278 -12.19 2.03 -9.59
N THR A 279 -13.28 2.72 -9.25
CA THR A 279 -13.20 4.06 -8.61
C THR A 279 -12.33 3.99 -7.35
N ALA A 280 -11.51 5.02 -7.11
CA ALA A 280 -10.50 4.99 -6.04
C ALA A 280 -11.10 4.66 -4.66
N ASN A 281 -12.29 5.18 -4.36
CA ASN A 281 -12.99 4.88 -3.11
C ASN A 281 -13.28 3.38 -2.93
N LEU A 282 -13.90 2.75 -3.94
CA LEU A 282 -14.20 1.32 -3.90
C LEU A 282 -12.93 0.46 -3.98
N ALA A 283 -11.91 0.90 -4.73
CA ALA A 283 -10.64 0.20 -4.85
C ALA A 283 -9.90 0.15 -3.50
N VAL A 284 -9.95 1.22 -2.72
CA VAL A 284 -9.37 1.28 -1.37
C VAL A 284 -10.08 0.32 -0.42
N ASP A 285 -11.42 0.28 -0.43
CA ASP A 285 -12.18 -0.67 0.40
C ASP A 285 -11.91 -2.12 -0.02
N ASN A 286 -11.93 -2.39 -1.33
CA ASN A 286 -11.61 -3.70 -1.89
C ASN A 286 -10.19 -4.15 -1.51
N ASN A 287 -9.21 -3.25 -1.50
CA ASN A 287 -7.84 -3.58 -1.12
C ASN A 287 -7.75 -4.01 0.34
N GLN A 288 -8.42 -3.31 1.26
CA GLN A 288 -8.44 -3.72 2.68
C GLN A 288 -9.09 -5.08 2.87
N LEU A 289 -10.24 -5.31 2.24
CA LEU A 289 -10.92 -6.60 2.30
C LEU A 289 -10.06 -7.70 1.67
N THR A 290 -9.36 -7.39 0.58
CA THR A 290 -8.41 -8.32 -0.06
C THR A 290 -7.32 -8.75 0.91
N MET A 291 -6.64 -7.80 1.57
CA MET A 291 -5.60 -8.10 2.55
C MET A 291 -6.10 -8.95 3.72
N GLU A 292 -7.32 -8.69 4.21
CA GLU A 292 -7.94 -9.47 5.28
C GLU A 292 -8.27 -10.91 4.82
N VAL A 293 -8.93 -11.05 3.66
CA VAL A 293 -9.30 -12.35 3.09
C VAL A 293 -8.04 -13.18 2.78
N MET A 294 -6.96 -12.55 2.31
CA MET A 294 -5.68 -13.23 2.09
C MET A 294 -5.14 -13.88 3.37
N LYS A 295 -5.10 -13.14 4.48
CA LYS A 295 -4.63 -13.66 5.78
C LYS A 295 -5.51 -14.80 6.26
N ARG A 296 -6.83 -14.59 6.26
CA ARG A 296 -7.81 -15.58 6.74
C ARG A 296 -7.79 -16.86 5.89
N THR A 297 -7.72 -16.73 4.57
CA THR A 297 -7.66 -17.89 3.67
C THR A 297 -6.32 -18.61 3.79
N ALA A 298 -5.20 -17.90 3.96
CA ALA A 298 -3.91 -18.56 4.19
C ALA A 298 -3.95 -19.46 5.43
N GLU A 299 -4.54 -18.96 6.53
CA GLU A 299 -4.67 -19.73 7.78
C GLU A 299 -5.45 -21.03 7.62
N LYS A 300 -6.53 -21.05 6.82
CA LYS A 300 -7.31 -22.27 6.51
C LYS A 300 -6.47 -23.33 5.80
N HIS A 301 -5.46 -22.92 5.03
CA HIS A 301 -4.54 -23.80 4.31
C HIS A 301 -3.28 -24.13 5.14
N GLY A 302 -3.27 -23.81 6.43
CA GLY A 302 -2.12 -23.99 7.33
C GLY A 302 -0.94 -23.10 6.96
N LEU A 303 -1.17 -22.01 6.23
CA LEU A 303 -0.18 -21.03 5.81
C LEU A 303 -0.40 -19.73 6.60
N VAL A 304 0.59 -18.84 6.56
CA VAL A 304 0.46 -17.45 7.00
C VAL A 304 0.84 -16.54 5.86
N CYS A 305 -0.01 -15.55 5.58
CA CYS A 305 0.24 -14.52 4.58
C CYS A 305 0.97 -13.34 5.22
N LEU A 306 2.20 -13.09 4.79
CA LEU A 306 3.03 -11.98 5.23
C LEU A 306 2.89 -10.83 4.23
N LEU A 307 2.35 -9.71 4.72
CA LEU A 307 2.21 -8.46 3.96
C LEU A 307 3.28 -7.42 4.28
N HIS A 308 4.26 -7.77 5.12
CA HIS A 308 5.37 -6.87 5.44
C HIS A 308 6.23 -6.65 4.18
N GLU A 309 6.73 -5.44 3.97
CA GLU A 309 7.43 -5.02 2.74
C GLU A 309 8.77 -5.73 2.54
N LYS A 310 9.40 -6.15 3.63
CA LYS A 310 10.68 -6.89 3.63
C LYS A 310 10.70 -8.00 4.69
N PRO A 311 9.97 -9.12 4.51
CA PRO A 311 9.90 -10.17 5.53
C PRO A 311 11.24 -10.88 5.75
N TYR A 312 12.01 -11.04 4.67
CA TYR A 312 13.32 -11.68 4.63
C TYR A 312 14.35 -10.75 3.99
N GLU A 313 15.57 -10.76 4.52
CA GLU A 313 16.66 -9.93 3.97
C GLU A 313 17.39 -10.62 2.83
N GLY A 314 18.04 -9.85 1.97
CA GLY A 314 18.84 -10.38 0.87
C GLY A 314 18.04 -10.85 -0.36
N ILE A 315 16.72 -10.95 -0.27
CA ILE A 315 15.81 -11.28 -1.38
C ILE A 315 14.83 -10.14 -1.66
N ASN A 316 14.04 -10.22 -2.73
CA ASN A 316 13.04 -9.22 -3.07
C ASN A 316 12.09 -8.90 -1.92
N GLY A 317 11.66 -7.63 -1.86
CA GLY A 317 10.59 -7.20 -0.95
C GLY A 317 9.23 -7.23 -1.66
N SER A 318 8.17 -7.01 -0.88
CA SER A 318 6.79 -6.97 -1.37
C SER A 318 6.29 -5.53 -1.56
N GLY A 319 5.91 -5.20 -2.79
CA GLY A 319 5.30 -3.92 -3.16
C GLY A 319 3.77 -3.94 -3.15
N LYS A 320 3.19 -2.74 -3.35
CA LYS A 320 1.80 -2.60 -3.78
C LYS A 320 1.69 -1.55 -4.89
N HIS A 321 1.83 -1.96 -6.14
CA HIS A 321 1.76 -0.98 -7.23
C HIS A 321 0.36 -0.37 -7.31
N ASN A 322 0.31 0.96 -7.37
CA ASN A 322 -0.92 1.74 -7.43
C ASN A 322 -1.10 2.28 -8.85
N ASN A 323 -1.86 1.56 -9.67
CA ASN A 323 -2.22 2.00 -11.02
C ASN A 323 -3.33 3.05 -10.95
N TRP A 324 -2.98 4.32 -11.10
CA TRP A 324 -3.87 5.48 -11.00
C TRP A 324 -4.18 6.08 -12.38
N SER A 325 -5.46 6.42 -12.60
CA SER A 325 -5.92 7.18 -13.77
C SER A 325 -7.14 8.05 -13.44
N LEU A 326 -7.61 8.81 -14.43
CA LEU A 326 -8.78 9.69 -14.36
C LEU A 326 -9.76 9.37 -15.49
N SER A 327 -11.02 9.10 -15.14
CA SER A 327 -12.06 8.77 -16.10
C SER A 327 -13.31 9.64 -15.91
N THR A 328 -13.94 10.05 -17.01
CA THR A 328 -15.24 10.75 -16.99
C THR A 328 -16.39 9.78 -16.74
N ASN A 329 -17.53 10.29 -16.28
CA ASN A 329 -18.78 9.52 -16.19
C ASN A 329 -19.32 9.06 -17.55
N THR A 330 -18.82 9.62 -18.65
CA THR A 330 -19.13 9.21 -20.03
C THR A 330 -18.21 8.10 -20.54
N GLY A 331 -17.21 7.67 -19.76
CA GLY A 331 -16.33 6.55 -20.07
C GLY A 331 -15.00 6.91 -20.75
N VAL A 332 -14.66 8.20 -20.83
CA VAL A 332 -13.40 8.67 -21.44
C VAL A 332 -12.29 8.63 -20.40
N ASN A 333 -11.15 8.02 -20.74
CA ASN A 333 -9.92 8.08 -19.94
C ASN A 333 -9.12 9.34 -20.33
N LEU A 334 -8.87 10.22 -19.35
CA LEU A 334 -8.21 11.51 -19.55
C LEU A 334 -6.68 11.41 -19.65
N LEU A 335 -6.12 10.22 -19.37
CA LEU A 335 -4.71 9.91 -19.52
C LEU A 335 -4.45 8.93 -20.66
N ASP A 336 -5.42 8.71 -21.55
CA ASP A 336 -5.22 7.99 -22.79
C ASP A 336 -4.62 8.95 -23.85
N PRO A 337 -3.41 8.67 -24.36
CA PRO A 337 -2.71 9.54 -25.32
C PRO A 337 -3.32 9.52 -26.71
N ASP A 338 -4.26 8.60 -26.99
CA ASP A 338 -4.77 8.31 -28.34
C ASP A 338 -3.67 7.98 -29.38
N ARG A 339 -3.92 8.21 -30.68
CA ARG A 339 -2.98 7.91 -31.78
C ARG A 339 -2.04 9.07 -32.09
N GLU A 340 -2.45 10.31 -31.83
CA GLU A 340 -1.72 11.54 -32.13
C GLU A 340 -1.62 12.43 -30.87
N PRO A 341 -0.87 11.99 -29.84
CA PRO A 341 -0.84 12.64 -28.52
C PRO A 341 -0.43 14.11 -28.57
N ALA A 342 0.43 14.51 -29.50
CA ALA A 342 0.85 15.90 -29.68
C ALA A 342 -0.31 16.84 -30.06
N LYS A 343 -1.36 16.31 -30.71
CA LYS A 343 -2.56 17.07 -31.11
C LYS A 343 -3.68 16.98 -30.08
N ASN A 344 -3.63 16.01 -29.17
CA ASN A 344 -4.60 15.88 -28.09
C ASN A 344 -4.26 16.83 -26.94
N LEU A 345 -4.64 18.10 -27.09
CA LEU A 345 -4.38 19.15 -26.10
C LEU A 345 -5.02 18.87 -24.74
N GLN A 346 -6.15 18.17 -24.71
CA GLN A 346 -6.79 17.75 -23.46
C GLN A 346 -5.86 16.79 -22.71
N PHE A 347 -5.46 15.68 -23.34
CA PHE A 347 -4.51 14.73 -22.78
C PHE A 347 -3.22 15.43 -22.31
N MET A 348 -2.65 16.30 -23.16
CA MET A 348 -1.42 17.02 -22.84
C MET A 348 -1.56 17.92 -21.61
N LEU A 349 -2.70 18.60 -21.41
CA LEU A 349 -2.93 19.37 -20.19
C LEU A 349 -3.02 18.49 -18.95
N PHE A 350 -3.70 17.34 -19.02
CA PHE A 350 -3.77 16.39 -17.90
C PHE A 350 -2.41 15.76 -17.59
N LEU A 351 -1.62 15.42 -18.63
CA LEU A 351 -0.25 14.92 -18.49
C LEU A 351 0.66 15.99 -17.85
N ALA A 352 0.63 17.22 -18.36
CA ALA A 352 1.42 18.32 -17.84
C ALA A 352 1.03 18.71 -16.40
N ALA A 353 -0.26 18.65 -16.06
CA ALA A 353 -0.75 18.86 -14.70
C ALA A 353 -0.22 17.76 -13.76
N THR A 354 -0.22 16.50 -14.22
CA THR A 354 0.32 15.38 -13.45
C THR A 354 1.83 15.52 -13.25
N MET A 355 2.57 15.87 -14.29
CA MET A 355 4.02 16.12 -14.21
C MET A 355 4.35 17.24 -13.22
N LYS A 356 3.63 18.37 -13.30
CA LYS A 356 3.76 19.48 -12.34
C LYS A 356 3.46 19.04 -10.91
N ALA A 357 2.38 18.29 -10.71
CA ALA A 357 1.99 17.79 -9.40
C ALA A 357 3.09 16.90 -8.78
N VAL A 358 3.64 15.96 -9.56
CA VAL A 358 4.70 15.05 -9.09
C VAL A 358 6.01 15.79 -8.84
N ASP A 359 6.36 16.80 -9.66
CA ASP A 359 7.56 17.60 -9.45
C ASP A 359 7.48 18.49 -8.19
N VAL A 360 6.36 19.21 -8.01
CA VAL A 360 6.19 20.17 -6.90
C VAL A 360 5.97 19.47 -5.56
N TYR A 361 5.31 18.32 -5.57
CA TYR A 361 4.90 17.57 -4.38
C TYR A 361 5.56 16.19 -4.28
N GLY A 362 6.74 16.01 -4.89
CA GLY A 362 7.51 14.75 -4.82
C GLY A 362 7.90 14.36 -3.38
N ASP A 363 8.13 15.34 -2.51
CA ASP A 363 8.32 15.14 -1.07
C ASP A 363 7.08 14.52 -0.40
N LEU A 364 5.88 15.03 -0.68
CA LEU A 364 4.62 14.46 -0.17
C LEU A 364 4.36 13.05 -0.71
N LEU A 365 4.64 12.81 -1.99
CA LEU A 365 4.52 11.46 -2.55
C LEU A 365 5.43 10.47 -1.82
N ARG A 366 6.67 10.88 -1.50
CA ARG A 366 7.57 10.07 -0.67
C ARG A 366 7.08 9.91 0.77
N VAL A 367 6.47 10.93 1.36
CA VAL A 367 5.82 10.86 2.69
C VAL A 367 4.67 9.85 2.70
N SER A 368 3.86 9.78 1.63
CA SER A 368 2.67 8.91 1.57
C SER A 368 2.97 7.42 1.71
N VAL A 369 4.22 7.04 1.46
CA VAL A 369 4.74 5.66 1.49
C VAL A 369 5.80 5.45 2.56
N ALA A 370 6.03 6.44 3.42
CA ALA A 370 7.03 6.38 4.48
C ALA A 370 6.50 5.58 5.68
N THR A 371 6.97 4.34 5.82
CA THR A 371 6.73 3.47 6.97
C THR A 371 8.02 2.75 7.35
N ALA A 372 8.13 2.32 8.62
CA ALA A 372 9.28 1.56 9.09
C ALA A 372 9.57 0.33 8.21
N GLY A 373 8.54 -0.44 7.83
CA GLY A 373 8.68 -1.59 6.96
C GLY A 373 9.16 -1.23 5.54
N ASN A 374 8.60 -0.18 4.93
CA ASN A 374 8.90 0.17 3.54
C ASN A 374 10.29 0.81 3.36
N ASP A 375 10.85 1.43 4.40
CA ASP A 375 12.24 1.91 4.39
C ASP A 375 13.26 0.77 4.18
N HIS A 376 12.91 -0.47 4.56
CA HIS A 376 13.74 -1.65 4.27
C HIS A 376 13.60 -2.17 2.84
N ARG A 377 12.61 -1.69 2.08
CA ARG A 377 12.31 -2.16 0.73
C ARG A 377 12.86 -1.21 -0.34
N LEU A 378 12.62 0.09 -0.20
CA LEU A 378 12.95 1.09 -1.21
C LEU A 378 14.46 1.15 -1.51
N GLY A 379 14.82 1.29 -2.79
CA GLY A 379 16.22 1.39 -3.25
C GLY A 379 16.98 0.07 -3.32
N GLY A 380 16.33 -1.08 -3.08
CA GLY A 380 16.89 -2.42 -3.27
C GLY A 380 16.24 -3.19 -4.43
N ASN A 381 16.47 -4.51 -4.45
CA ASN A 381 15.97 -5.49 -5.43
C ASN A 381 14.57 -5.16 -6.00
N GLU A 382 14.53 -4.50 -7.17
CA GLU A 382 13.32 -4.20 -7.97
C GLU A 382 12.32 -3.22 -7.34
N ALA A 383 12.64 -2.65 -6.16
CA ALA A 383 11.87 -1.58 -5.56
C ALA A 383 12.46 -0.22 -5.95
N PRO A 384 11.67 0.80 -6.29
CA PRO A 384 12.21 2.11 -6.71
C PRO A 384 13.02 2.78 -5.58
N PRO A 385 14.01 3.64 -5.92
CA PRO A 385 14.74 4.43 -4.94
C PRO A 385 13.81 5.44 -4.24
N ALA A 386 14.29 6.02 -3.14
CA ALA A 386 13.58 7.05 -2.38
C ALA A 386 13.56 8.45 -3.08
N ILE A 387 13.93 8.49 -4.35
CA ILE A 387 13.93 9.69 -5.20
C ILE A 387 12.72 9.58 -6.10
N VAL A 388 11.73 10.46 -5.91
CA VAL A 388 10.54 10.49 -6.77
C VAL A 388 10.92 11.06 -8.14
N SER A 389 10.65 10.29 -9.19
CA SER A 389 10.84 10.67 -10.58
C SER A 389 9.76 10.05 -11.45
N MET A 390 9.49 10.68 -12.60
CA MET A 390 8.47 10.25 -13.54
C MET A 390 9.11 9.59 -14.76
N PHE A 391 8.67 8.38 -15.09
CA PHE A 391 8.96 7.74 -16.38
C PHE A 391 7.79 7.97 -17.32
N ILE A 392 8.03 8.52 -18.50
CA ILE A 392 7.00 8.70 -19.55
C ILE A 392 7.30 7.91 -20.82
N GLY A 393 8.49 7.30 -20.89
CA GLY A 393 8.97 6.58 -22.07
C GLY A 393 9.43 7.53 -23.20
N ASP A 394 10.09 6.96 -24.20
CA ASP A 394 10.78 7.75 -25.23
C ASP A 394 9.81 8.44 -26.19
N ASP A 395 8.63 7.87 -26.43
CA ASP A 395 7.65 8.47 -27.33
C ASP A 395 7.02 9.72 -26.74
N LEU A 396 6.48 9.63 -25.53
CA LEU A 396 5.93 10.82 -24.88
C LEU A 396 7.03 11.84 -24.57
N ALA A 397 8.25 11.40 -24.26
CA ALA A 397 9.38 12.33 -24.14
C ALA A 397 9.62 13.09 -25.46
N SER A 398 9.57 12.40 -26.61
CA SER A 398 9.65 13.04 -27.93
C SER A 398 8.48 14.01 -28.18
N VAL A 399 7.28 13.67 -27.73
CA VAL A 399 6.10 14.56 -27.82
C VAL A 399 6.31 15.83 -26.98
N LEU A 400 6.89 15.71 -25.78
CA LEU A 400 7.26 16.87 -24.98
C LEU A 400 8.29 17.75 -25.69
N ASP A 401 9.27 17.15 -26.37
CA ASP A 401 10.27 17.88 -27.17
C ASP A 401 9.63 18.64 -28.33
N ILE A 402 8.69 18.01 -29.05
CA ILE A 402 7.96 18.63 -30.16
C ILE A 402 7.20 19.87 -29.69
N ILE A 403 6.47 19.76 -28.58
CA ILE A 403 5.71 20.87 -28.00
C ILE A 403 6.63 22.00 -27.53
N GLU A 404 7.75 21.66 -26.89
CA GLU A 404 8.71 22.65 -26.39
C GLU A 404 9.42 23.41 -27.51
N ALA A 405 9.72 22.72 -28.62
CA ALA A 405 10.43 23.26 -29.78
C ALA A 405 9.49 23.87 -30.84
N ASP A 406 8.17 23.72 -30.71
CA ASP A 406 7.19 24.10 -31.74
C ASP A 406 7.43 23.41 -33.08
N ALA A 407 7.85 22.14 -33.03
CA ALA A 407 8.17 21.34 -34.21
C ALA A 407 6.90 20.71 -34.82
N GLU A 408 6.95 20.36 -36.11
CA GLU A 408 5.89 19.55 -36.71
C GLU A 408 5.94 18.11 -36.15
N SER A 409 4.77 17.59 -35.77
CA SER A 409 4.63 16.21 -35.33
C SER A 409 4.54 15.29 -36.54
N GLU A 410 5.53 14.41 -36.72
CA GLU A 410 5.47 13.33 -37.71
C GLU A 410 4.82 12.07 -37.10
N ALA A 411 4.02 11.36 -37.90
CA ALA A 411 3.47 10.06 -37.50
C ALA A 411 4.60 9.03 -37.44
N LYS A 412 4.85 8.44 -36.26
CA LYS A 412 5.86 7.38 -36.12
C LYS A 412 5.43 6.11 -36.86
N GLU A 413 6.37 5.49 -37.58
CA GLU A 413 6.17 4.20 -38.22
C GLU A 413 5.92 3.11 -37.17
N THR A 414 4.85 2.33 -37.38
CA THR A 414 4.53 1.18 -36.52
C THR A 414 5.43 0.01 -36.89
N VAL A 415 6.30 -0.39 -35.96
CA VAL A 415 7.20 -1.53 -36.18
C VAL A 415 6.47 -2.83 -35.90
N THR A 416 6.30 -3.66 -36.92
CA THR A 416 5.76 -5.02 -36.76
C THR A 416 6.89 -5.99 -36.42
N MET A 417 6.78 -6.68 -35.28
CA MET A 417 7.74 -7.71 -34.89
C MET A 417 7.41 -9.04 -35.55
N THR A 418 8.41 -9.62 -36.21
CA THR A 418 8.36 -10.99 -36.71
C THR A 418 9.15 -11.88 -35.78
N ALA A 419 8.49 -12.79 -35.05
CA ALA A 419 9.13 -13.66 -34.06
C ALA A 419 10.06 -14.74 -34.67
N GLY A 420 10.32 -14.71 -35.98
CA GLY A 420 11.20 -15.64 -36.72
C GLY A 420 10.43 -16.76 -37.42
N PRO A 421 9.91 -17.78 -36.70
CA PRO A 421 9.09 -18.84 -37.29
C PRO A 421 7.77 -18.32 -37.87
N LYS A 422 7.40 -18.79 -39.08
CA LYS A 422 6.16 -18.40 -39.79
C LYS A 422 4.85 -18.76 -39.08
N VAL A 423 4.90 -19.70 -38.12
CA VAL A 423 3.72 -20.11 -37.34
C VAL A 423 3.38 -19.10 -36.24
N LEU A 424 4.34 -18.26 -35.85
CA LEU A 424 4.13 -17.29 -34.78
C LEU A 424 3.45 -16.04 -35.35
N PRO A 425 2.46 -15.49 -34.62
CA PRO A 425 1.75 -14.30 -35.06
C PRO A 425 2.71 -13.11 -35.17
N HIS A 426 2.51 -12.30 -36.20
CA HIS A 426 3.07 -10.97 -36.25
C HIS A 426 2.30 -10.08 -35.29
N PHE A 427 3.01 -9.27 -34.51
CA PHE A 427 2.40 -8.32 -33.59
C PHE A 427 3.11 -6.98 -33.70
N ILE A 428 2.39 -5.92 -33.37
CA ILE A 428 2.93 -4.56 -33.37
C ILE A 428 3.78 -4.41 -32.11
N LYS A 429 5.01 -3.94 -32.28
CA LYS A 429 5.89 -3.65 -31.15
C LYS A 429 5.29 -2.49 -30.36
N ASP A 430 5.22 -2.63 -29.04
CA ASP A 430 4.95 -1.48 -28.17
C ASP A 430 6.02 -0.41 -28.40
N THR A 431 5.58 0.84 -28.36
CA THR A 431 6.38 1.96 -28.85
C THR A 431 7.46 2.37 -27.82
N THR A 432 7.23 2.10 -26.53
CA THR A 432 8.21 2.27 -25.44
C THR A 432 8.40 0.98 -24.64
N ASP A 433 9.64 0.71 -24.22
CA ASP A 433 9.92 -0.33 -23.21
C ASP A 433 9.48 0.11 -21.80
N ARG A 434 9.26 -0.83 -20.89
CA ARG A 434 8.85 -0.53 -19.51
C ARG A 434 10.07 -0.33 -18.61
N ASN A 435 10.11 0.76 -17.86
CA ASN A 435 11.14 0.98 -16.86
C ASN A 435 10.67 0.57 -15.47
N ARG A 436 11.20 -0.55 -14.95
CA ARG A 436 10.84 -1.11 -13.64
C ARG A 436 11.38 -0.31 -12.44
N THR A 437 12.45 0.44 -12.64
CA THR A 437 13.16 1.17 -11.56
C THR A 437 12.52 2.51 -11.22
N SER A 438 11.62 3.01 -12.08
CA SER A 438 10.96 4.29 -11.89
C SER A 438 9.87 4.22 -10.80
N PRO A 439 9.85 5.18 -9.86
CA PRO A 439 8.81 5.31 -8.85
C PRO A 439 7.41 5.54 -9.43
N PHE A 440 7.28 6.40 -10.44
CA PHE A 440 6.00 6.81 -11.02
C PHE A 440 6.08 6.70 -12.55
N ALA A 441 5.49 5.65 -13.11
CA ALA A 441 5.67 5.31 -14.52
C ALA A 441 4.37 5.40 -15.32
N PHE A 442 4.39 6.11 -16.44
CA PHE A 442 3.31 6.07 -17.41
C PHE A 442 3.33 4.72 -18.13
N THR A 443 2.21 3.99 -18.08
CA THR A 443 2.10 2.62 -18.62
C THR A 443 1.05 2.55 -19.74
N GLY A 444 1.01 3.58 -20.57
CA GLY A 444 0.21 3.66 -21.79
C GLY A 444 -1.05 4.49 -21.66
N ASN A 445 -1.82 4.32 -20.58
CA ASN A 445 -3.08 5.06 -20.35
C ASN A 445 -3.38 5.36 -18.88
N LYS A 446 -2.35 5.26 -18.03
CA LYS A 446 -2.40 5.40 -16.58
C LYS A 446 -0.99 5.56 -16.04
N PHE A 447 -0.87 6.00 -14.79
CA PHE A 447 0.39 5.99 -14.06
C PHE A 447 0.43 4.86 -13.04
N GLU A 448 1.54 4.15 -12.99
CA GLU A 448 1.83 3.11 -12.01
C GLU A 448 2.78 3.70 -10.95
N PHE A 449 2.27 3.87 -9.73
CA PHE A 449 3.09 4.31 -8.59
C PHE A 449 3.59 3.09 -7.81
N ARG A 450 4.91 2.84 -7.83
CA ARG A 450 5.53 1.59 -7.35
C ARG A 450 6.13 1.67 -5.94
N MET A 451 6.22 2.88 -5.38
CA MET A 451 6.73 3.07 -4.03
C MET A 451 5.83 2.58 -2.88
N PRO A 452 4.49 2.43 -3.01
CA PRO A 452 3.69 1.94 -1.90
C PRO A 452 4.12 0.54 -1.43
N GLY A 453 4.19 0.35 -0.12
CA GLY A 453 4.50 -0.93 0.50
C GLY A 453 3.32 -1.90 0.49
N SER A 454 3.59 -3.20 0.54
CA SER A 454 2.59 -4.27 0.57
C SER A 454 1.63 -4.22 1.76
N SER A 455 1.98 -3.58 2.89
CA SER A 455 1.06 -3.40 4.04
C SER A 455 0.27 -2.09 4.01
N LEU A 456 0.71 -1.12 3.18
CA LEU A 456 0.16 0.24 3.16
C LEU A 456 -1.26 0.30 2.57
N SER A 457 -2.17 1.06 3.19
CA SER A 457 -3.43 1.43 2.53
C SER A 457 -3.17 2.36 1.34
N VAL A 458 -3.74 2.03 0.17
CA VAL A 458 -3.62 2.88 -1.03
C VAL A 458 -4.38 4.20 -0.92
N SER A 459 -5.17 4.44 0.15
CA SER A 459 -5.82 5.73 0.38
C SER A 459 -4.81 6.88 0.45
N GLY A 460 -3.75 6.73 1.27
CA GLY A 460 -2.75 7.79 1.50
C GLY A 460 -2.13 8.32 0.20
N PRO A 461 -1.51 7.46 -0.63
CA PRO A 461 -0.99 7.86 -1.94
C PRO A 461 -2.02 8.56 -2.83
N ASN A 462 -3.26 8.07 -2.89
CA ASN A 462 -4.29 8.64 -3.75
C ASN A 462 -4.83 9.98 -3.23
N VAL A 463 -4.90 10.19 -1.91
CA VAL A 463 -5.23 11.52 -1.34
C VAL A 463 -4.24 12.57 -1.83
N ILE A 464 -2.95 12.25 -1.81
CA ILE A 464 -1.90 13.18 -2.23
C ILE A 464 -1.93 13.38 -3.74
N LEU A 465 -1.96 12.30 -4.54
CA LEU A 465 -2.02 12.39 -6.00
C LEU A 465 -3.23 13.20 -6.46
N ASN A 466 -4.43 12.88 -5.97
CA ASN A 466 -5.65 13.57 -6.36
C ASN A 466 -5.57 15.06 -6.01
N THR A 467 -5.12 15.40 -4.80
CA THR A 467 -5.05 16.81 -4.35
C THR A 467 -4.00 17.60 -5.13
N ALA A 468 -2.81 17.03 -5.35
CA ALA A 468 -1.71 17.67 -6.07
C ALA A 468 -2.06 17.92 -7.55
N VAL A 469 -2.73 16.96 -8.19
CA VAL A 469 -3.21 17.10 -9.57
C VAL A 469 -4.38 18.08 -9.64
N ALA A 470 -5.31 18.06 -8.68
CA ALA A 470 -6.37 19.06 -8.57
C ALA A 470 -5.81 20.48 -8.47
N ASP A 471 -4.75 20.70 -7.68
CA ASP A 471 -4.10 22.00 -7.57
C ASP A 471 -3.51 22.48 -8.90
N SER A 472 -2.84 21.57 -9.61
CA SER A 472 -2.25 21.87 -10.92
C SER A 472 -3.32 22.19 -11.96
N LEU A 473 -4.39 21.39 -12.03
CA LEU A 473 -5.53 21.62 -12.92
C LEU A 473 -6.27 22.92 -12.59
N GLY A 474 -6.47 23.22 -11.31
CA GLY A 474 -7.13 24.45 -10.88
C GLY A 474 -6.33 25.69 -11.30
N ALA A 475 -5.00 25.65 -11.15
CA ALA A 475 -4.14 26.74 -11.63
C ALA A 475 -4.19 26.90 -13.16
N PHE A 476 -4.34 25.80 -13.91
CA PHE A 476 -4.49 25.86 -15.37
C PHE A 476 -5.86 26.44 -15.75
N ALA A 477 -6.94 25.97 -15.12
CA ALA A 477 -8.28 26.49 -15.32
C ALA A 477 -8.35 28.01 -15.00
N ASP A 478 -7.80 28.45 -13.87
CA ASP A 478 -7.77 29.86 -13.46
C ASP A 478 -7.10 30.78 -14.48
N ARG A 479 -6.15 30.26 -15.27
CA ARG A 479 -5.48 30.98 -16.36
C ARG A 479 -6.32 30.95 -17.63
N LEU A 480 -6.73 29.76 -18.05
CA LEU A 480 -7.37 29.52 -19.35
C LEU A 480 -8.81 30.03 -19.42
N GLU A 481 -9.57 30.02 -18.32
CA GLU A 481 -10.95 30.56 -18.27
C GLU A 481 -11.03 32.07 -18.56
N LYS A 482 -9.92 32.80 -18.43
CA LYS A 482 -9.84 34.25 -18.71
C LYS A 482 -9.54 34.55 -20.18
N VAL A 483 -9.30 33.53 -20.99
CA VAL A 483 -8.87 33.66 -22.39
C VAL A 483 -10.08 33.69 -23.30
N PRO A 484 -10.15 34.61 -24.28
CA PRO A 484 -11.20 34.58 -25.30
C PRO A 484 -11.16 33.28 -26.12
N ALA A 485 -12.32 32.73 -26.48
CA ALA A 485 -12.42 31.42 -27.16
C ALA A 485 -11.52 31.29 -28.41
N GLY A 486 -11.39 32.35 -29.22
CA GLY A 486 -10.54 32.35 -30.42
C GLY A 486 -9.03 32.34 -30.18
N LYS A 487 -8.57 32.43 -28.91
CA LYS A 487 -7.16 32.41 -28.50
C LYS A 487 -6.83 31.29 -27.51
N LEU A 488 -7.81 30.47 -27.17
CA LEU A 488 -7.68 29.46 -26.13
C LEU A 488 -6.60 28.43 -26.50
N GLU A 489 -6.60 27.96 -27.74
CA GLU A 489 -5.62 26.98 -28.24
C GLU A 489 -4.18 27.50 -28.15
N GLU A 490 -3.95 28.75 -28.59
CA GLU A 490 -2.65 29.43 -28.49
C GLU A 490 -2.17 29.57 -27.04
N GLU A 491 -3.07 29.92 -26.12
CA GLU A 491 -2.74 30.01 -24.70
C GLU A 491 -2.45 28.63 -24.09
N ILE A 492 -3.17 27.58 -24.50
CA ILE A 492 -2.90 26.20 -24.06
C ILE A 492 -1.50 25.78 -24.49
N HIS A 493 -1.11 26.02 -25.74
CA HIS A 493 0.25 25.73 -26.21
C HIS A 493 1.31 26.51 -25.41
N THR A 494 1.05 27.79 -25.12
CA THR A 494 1.95 28.62 -24.32
C THR A 494 2.10 28.08 -22.90
N LEU A 495 0.98 27.76 -22.25
CA LEU A 495 0.96 27.15 -20.92
C LEU A 495 1.71 25.82 -20.89
N LEU A 496 1.48 24.94 -21.87
CA LEU A 496 2.17 23.65 -21.97
C LEU A 496 3.69 23.83 -22.08
N LYS A 497 4.17 24.73 -22.95
CA LYS A 497 5.60 25.05 -23.10
C LYS A 497 6.21 25.51 -21.77
N GLU A 498 5.54 26.42 -21.07
CA GLU A 498 6.00 26.92 -19.77
C GLU A 498 6.08 25.81 -18.71
N VAL A 499 5.02 25.00 -18.60
CA VAL A 499 4.92 23.92 -17.60
C VAL A 499 5.94 22.83 -17.89
N ILE A 500 6.09 22.42 -19.15
CA ILE A 500 7.08 21.41 -19.55
C ILE A 500 8.47 21.91 -19.19
N ARG A 501 8.85 23.12 -19.60
CA ARG A 501 10.17 23.71 -19.24
C ARG A 501 10.42 23.75 -17.73
N ALA A 502 9.41 24.15 -16.95
CA ALA A 502 9.55 24.31 -15.51
C ALA A 502 9.67 22.97 -14.77
N HIS A 503 8.98 21.92 -15.23
CA HIS A 503 8.80 20.67 -14.48
C HIS A 503 9.47 19.45 -15.11
N ARG A 504 10.09 19.58 -16.30
CA ARG A 504 10.80 18.48 -16.99
C ARG A 504 11.90 17.82 -16.18
N ARG A 505 12.45 18.52 -15.17
CA ARG A 505 13.47 17.95 -14.26
C ARG A 505 13.05 16.66 -13.57
N ILE A 506 11.74 16.44 -13.36
CA ILE A 506 11.20 15.22 -12.75
C ILE A 506 11.23 14.01 -13.70
N VAL A 507 11.32 14.24 -15.01
CA VAL A 507 11.30 13.19 -16.02
C VAL A 507 12.65 12.50 -16.10
N PHE A 508 12.64 11.19 -15.87
CA PHE A 508 13.82 10.35 -15.97
C PHE A 508 13.47 8.98 -16.55
N ASN A 509 14.00 8.70 -17.75
CA ASN A 509 13.77 7.45 -18.47
C ASN A 509 14.86 6.39 -18.25
N GLY A 510 15.91 6.70 -17.46
CA GLY A 510 17.07 5.83 -17.24
C GLY A 510 16.96 4.90 -16.04
N ASN A 511 18.08 4.26 -15.67
CA ASN A 511 18.15 3.35 -14.53
C ASN A 511 18.24 4.10 -13.19
N GLY A 512 17.18 4.01 -12.39
CA GLY A 512 17.05 4.67 -11.09
C GLY A 512 17.97 4.15 -9.99
N TYR A 513 18.64 3.01 -10.18
CA TYR A 513 19.54 2.42 -9.17
C TYR A 513 20.98 2.92 -9.23
N THR A 514 21.34 3.66 -10.27
CA THR A 514 22.72 4.09 -10.47
C THR A 514 23.09 5.23 -9.50
N GLU A 515 24.32 5.21 -8.99
CA GLU A 515 24.85 6.37 -8.25
C GLU A 515 24.85 7.65 -9.09
N ASP A 516 25.00 7.51 -10.40
CA ASP A 516 24.94 8.62 -11.35
C ASP A 516 23.56 9.27 -11.33
N TRP A 517 22.48 8.48 -11.25
CA TRP A 517 21.14 9.02 -11.05
C TRP A 517 21.00 9.76 -9.72
N VAL A 518 21.54 9.22 -8.62
CA VAL A 518 21.48 9.91 -7.31
C VAL A 518 22.16 11.28 -7.37
N LYS A 519 23.35 11.35 -7.99
CA LYS A 519 24.08 12.62 -8.17
C LYS A 519 23.33 13.58 -9.09
N GLU A 520 22.79 13.09 -10.19
CA GLU A 520 22.05 13.87 -11.17
C GLU A 520 20.72 14.40 -10.61
N ALA A 521 19.95 13.57 -9.91
CA ALA A 521 18.72 13.97 -9.21
C ALA A 521 19.00 15.10 -8.21
N GLY A 522 20.11 15.01 -7.46
CA GLY A 522 20.56 16.08 -6.57
C GLY A 522 20.87 17.38 -7.32
N ARG A 523 21.56 17.33 -8.47
CA ARG A 523 21.81 18.51 -9.31
C ARG A 523 20.52 19.14 -9.86
N ARG A 524 19.52 18.32 -10.16
CA ARG A 524 18.18 18.75 -10.59
C ARG A 524 17.33 19.33 -9.45
N GLY A 525 17.76 19.17 -8.20
CA GLY A 525 17.01 19.61 -7.03
C GLY A 525 15.84 18.70 -6.68
N LEU A 526 15.87 17.43 -7.09
CA LEU A 526 14.87 16.44 -6.68
C LEU A 526 15.13 15.99 -5.24
N PHE A 527 14.05 15.71 -4.51
CA PHE A 527 14.13 15.20 -3.15
C PHE A 527 14.75 13.79 -3.13
N ASN A 528 15.71 13.58 -2.23
CA ASN A 528 16.19 12.27 -1.83
C ASN A 528 15.99 12.12 -0.32
N LEU A 529 14.90 11.46 0.08
CA LEU A 529 14.50 11.30 1.48
C LEU A 529 14.52 9.80 1.80
N PRO A 530 15.71 9.23 2.08
CA PRO A 530 15.89 7.79 2.18
C PRO A 530 15.10 7.19 3.34
N ALA A 531 15.01 7.89 4.47
CA ALA A 531 14.37 7.40 5.67
C ALA A 531 13.06 8.13 6.01
N CYS A 532 12.18 7.48 6.78
CA CYS A 532 11.04 8.11 7.46
C CYS A 532 11.47 9.34 8.27
N ALA A 533 12.64 9.30 8.91
CA ALA A 533 13.19 10.41 9.68
C ALA A 533 13.42 11.69 8.83
N ASP A 534 13.66 11.53 7.53
CA ASP A 534 13.88 12.62 6.59
C ASP A 534 12.58 13.02 5.88
N ALA A 535 11.73 12.03 5.60
CA ALA A 535 10.46 12.24 4.91
C ALA A 535 9.40 12.91 5.78
N PHE A 536 9.23 12.49 7.04
CA PHE A 536 8.14 12.94 7.90
C PHE A 536 8.05 14.48 8.03
N PRO A 537 9.15 15.23 8.28
CA PRO A 537 9.09 16.69 8.38
C PRO A 537 8.48 17.39 7.15
N CYS A 538 8.58 16.78 5.97
CA CYS A 538 7.98 17.35 4.77
C CYS A 538 6.44 17.39 4.86
N PHE A 539 5.80 16.52 5.63
CA PHE A 539 4.33 16.49 5.73
C PHE A 539 3.74 17.81 6.27
N ILE A 540 4.45 18.44 7.21
CA ILE A 540 4.06 19.71 7.84
C ILE A 540 4.74 20.94 7.21
N ALA A 541 5.41 20.80 6.06
CA ALA A 541 5.95 21.97 5.36
C ALA A 541 4.81 22.90 4.93
N GLU A 542 4.99 24.22 5.04
CA GLU A 542 3.89 25.17 4.78
C GLU A 542 3.29 25.04 3.36
N LYS A 543 4.12 24.73 2.35
CA LYS A 543 3.63 24.47 0.98
C LYS A 543 2.66 23.28 0.90
N ASN A 544 2.89 22.28 1.74
CA ASN A 544 2.15 21.03 1.77
C ASN A 544 0.88 21.16 2.64
N ILE A 545 0.96 21.90 3.76
CA ILE A 545 -0.24 22.30 4.52
C ILE A 545 -1.17 23.12 3.61
N ALA A 546 -0.63 24.13 2.92
CA ALA A 546 -1.40 24.99 2.04
C ALA A 546 -2.14 24.21 0.94
N LEU A 547 -1.51 23.19 0.36
CA LEU A 547 -2.15 22.30 -0.62
C LEU A 547 -3.45 21.71 -0.06
N PHE A 548 -3.38 21.04 1.09
CA PHE A 548 -4.54 20.36 1.65
C PHE A 548 -5.61 21.32 2.17
N THR A 549 -5.21 22.43 2.80
CA THR A 549 -6.16 23.41 3.34
C THR A 549 -6.89 24.18 2.23
N LYS A 550 -6.19 24.52 1.13
CA LYS A 550 -6.78 25.18 -0.04
C LYS A 550 -7.89 24.35 -0.68
N HIS A 551 -7.68 23.03 -0.76
CA HIS A 551 -8.64 22.09 -1.34
C HIS A 551 -9.62 21.49 -0.32
N HIS A 552 -9.59 21.97 0.93
CA HIS A 552 -10.43 21.47 2.03
C HIS A 552 -10.35 19.94 2.25
N VAL A 553 -9.18 19.36 1.97
CA VAL A 553 -8.94 17.92 2.16
C VAL A 553 -8.63 17.63 3.62
N PHE A 554 -7.72 18.43 4.21
CA PHE A 554 -7.40 18.42 5.63
C PHE A 554 -7.43 19.83 6.21
N THR A 555 -7.76 19.93 7.50
CA THR A 555 -7.41 21.11 8.30
C THR A 555 -5.96 21.04 8.77
N ARG A 556 -5.42 22.15 9.31
CA ARG A 556 -4.06 22.17 9.84
C ARG A 556 -3.93 21.19 11.00
N GLU A 557 -4.90 21.16 11.90
CA GLU A 557 -4.96 20.29 13.08
C GLU A 557 -4.97 18.81 12.67
N GLU A 558 -5.74 18.44 11.63
CA GLU A 558 -5.78 17.07 11.10
C GLU A 558 -4.41 16.64 10.51
N ILE A 559 -3.64 17.56 9.93
CA ILE A 559 -2.29 17.27 9.41
C ILE A 559 -1.32 17.04 10.57
N PHE A 560 -1.30 17.91 11.59
CA PHE A 560 -0.41 17.74 12.74
C PHE A 560 -0.73 16.47 13.52
N SER A 561 -2.01 16.13 13.67
CA SER A 561 -2.43 14.86 14.27
C SER A 561 -1.86 13.64 13.55
N ARG A 562 -1.98 13.61 12.22
CA ARG A 562 -1.44 12.52 11.40
C ARG A 562 0.08 12.47 11.45
N TYR A 563 0.73 13.63 11.48
CA TYR A 563 2.17 13.75 11.66
C TYR A 563 2.64 13.09 12.95
N GLU A 564 1.98 13.38 14.08
CA GLU A 564 2.28 12.76 15.37
C GLU A 564 2.06 11.24 15.34
N ILE A 565 0.94 10.77 14.76
CA ILE A 565 0.64 9.34 14.64
C ILE A 565 1.71 8.63 13.80
N MET A 566 2.19 9.24 12.72
CA MET A 566 3.27 8.68 11.90
C MET A 566 4.56 8.49 12.71
N GLN A 567 4.94 9.50 13.50
CA GLN A 567 6.11 9.44 14.36
C GLN A 567 5.97 8.36 15.45
N GLU A 568 4.82 8.35 16.12
CA GLU A 568 4.53 7.40 17.20
C GLU A 568 4.54 5.96 16.70
N ASN A 569 3.88 5.69 15.57
CA ASN A 569 3.86 4.38 14.95
C ASN A 569 5.26 3.92 14.57
N TYR A 570 6.08 4.79 13.95
CA TYR A 570 7.46 4.46 13.59
C TYR A 570 8.29 4.07 14.81
N VAL A 571 8.26 4.90 15.86
CA VAL A 571 8.98 4.65 17.11
C VAL A 571 8.51 3.34 17.76
N LYS A 572 7.20 3.10 17.81
CA LYS A 572 6.63 1.86 18.37
C LYS A 572 7.08 0.63 17.59
N THR A 573 7.05 0.66 16.27
CA THR A 573 7.46 -0.47 15.42
C THR A 573 8.92 -0.82 15.65
N ILE A 574 9.85 0.13 15.48
CA ILE A 574 11.29 -0.15 15.67
C ILE A 574 11.60 -0.55 17.11
N ASN A 575 10.90 0.01 18.12
CA ASN A 575 11.07 -0.39 19.51
C ASN A 575 10.61 -1.84 19.77
N ILE A 576 9.49 -2.27 19.20
CA ILE A 576 9.01 -3.66 19.29
C ILE A 576 10.03 -4.60 18.65
N GLU A 577 10.55 -4.24 17.47
CA GLU A 577 11.58 -5.02 16.79
C GLU A 577 12.86 -5.11 17.64
N ALA A 578 13.39 -3.99 18.12
CA ALA A 578 14.59 -3.96 18.94
C ALA A 578 14.44 -4.79 20.23
N LYS A 579 13.30 -4.65 20.93
CA LYS A 579 12.97 -5.46 22.12
C LYS A 579 12.86 -6.95 21.81
N THR A 580 12.29 -7.29 20.66
CA THR A 580 12.14 -8.69 20.20
C THR A 580 13.50 -9.28 19.88
N MET A 581 14.37 -8.54 19.17
CA MET A 581 15.75 -8.92 18.89
C MET A 581 16.52 -9.21 20.18
N CYS A 582 16.52 -8.27 21.14
CA CYS A 582 17.15 -8.47 22.44
C CYS A 582 16.60 -9.71 23.17
N SER A 583 15.27 -9.89 23.16
CA SER A 583 14.66 -11.04 23.83
C SER A 583 15.09 -12.37 23.21
N MET A 584 15.15 -12.44 21.87
CA MET A 584 15.62 -13.62 21.16
C MET A 584 17.13 -13.86 21.38
N MET A 585 17.94 -12.82 21.48
CA MET A 585 19.37 -12.98 21.79
C MET A 585 19.57 -13.71 23.13
N TYR A 586 18.94 -13.25 24.21
CA TYR A 586 19.12 -13.86 25.52
C TYR A 586 18.43 -15.21 25.68
N LYS A 587 17.24 -15.39 25.11
CA LYS A 587 16.41 -16.57 25.37
C LYS A 587 16.66 -17.72 24.40
N THR A 588 17.12 -17.43 23.19
CA THR A 588 17.28 -18.45 22.14
C THR A 588 18.68 -18.46 21.56
N PHE A 589 19.15 -17.37 20.95
CA PHE A 589 20.36 -17.40 20.12
C PHE A 589 21.66 -17.60 20.90
N LEU A 590 21.93 -16.77 21.92
CA LEU A 590 23.14 -16.89 22.73
C LEU A 590 23.22 -18.23 23.47
N PRO A 591 22.13 -18.76 24.10
CA PRO A 591 22.13 -20.11 24.65
C PRO A 591 22.47 -21.18 23.60
N SER A 592 21.85 -21.15 22.42
CA SER A 592 22.14 -22.10 21.33
C SER A 592 23.60 -22.06 20.89
N LEU A 593 24.15 -20.86 20.70
CA LEU A 593 25.56 -20.66 20.35
C LEU A 593 26.49 -21.20 21.45
N LEU A 594 26.18 -20.92 22.72
CA LEU A 594 26.99 -21.40 23.85
C LEU A 594 26.96 -22.93 23.96
N SER A 595 25.80 -23.57 23.80
CA SER A 595 25.69 -25.04 23.80
C SER A 595 26.49 -25.69 22.67
N TYR A 596 26.55 -25.05 21.49
CA TYR A 596 27.37 -25.55 20.39
C TYR A 596 28.88 -25.37 20.66
N ILE A 597 29.27 -24.22 21.22
CA ILE A 597 30.64 -23.95 21.70
C ILE A 597 31.08 -25.03 22.70
N GLU A 598 30.24 -25.33 23.69
CA GLU A 598 30.49 -26.37 24.70
C GLU A 598 30.67 -27.75 24.06
N THR A 599 29.80 -28.11 23.11
CA THR A 599 29.89 -29.39 22.38
C THR A 599 31.22 -29.53 21.63
N ILE A 600 31.67 -28.47 20.94
CA ILE A 600 32.96 -28.47 20.23
C ILE A 600 34.13 -28.56 21.23
N ALA A 601 34.07 -27.80 22.33
CA ALA A 601 35.10 -27.81 23.35
C ALA A 601 35.26 -29.20 23.99
N GLU A 602 34.16 -29.84 24.39
CA GLU A 602 34.16 -31.19 24.92
C GLU A 602 34.70 -32.21 23.91
N ALA A 603 34.26 -32.14 22.66
CA ALA A 603 34.73 -33.04 21.60
C ALA A 603 36.24 -32.90 21.39
N THR A 604 36.75 -31.66 21.44
CA THR A 604 38.18 -31.35 21.30
C THR A 604 38.97 -31.93 22.48
N GLU A 605 38.50 -31.71 23.71
CA GLU A 605 39.15 -32.24 24.92
C GLU A 605 39.16 -33.78 24.93
N LYS A 606 38.02 -34.41 24.65
CA LYS A 606 37.88 -35.88 24.58
C LYS A 606 38.81 -36.46 23.51
N THR A 607 38.92 -35.82 22.35
CA THR A 607 39.83 -36.24 21.28
C THR A 607 41.29 -36.21 21.73
N LYS A 608 41.74 -35.12 22.37
CA LYS A 608 43.12 -35.02 22.91
C LYS A 608 43.39 -36.03 24.01
N LYS A 609 42.40 -36.34 24.85
CA LYS A 609 42.52 -37.36 25.91
C LYS A 609 42.73 -38.77 25.35
N VAL A 610 41.99 -39.13 24.30
CA VAL A 610 42.08 -40.47 23.68
C VAL A 610 43.29 -40.58 22.74
N LEU A 611 43.60 -39.51 22.00
CA LEU A 611 44.70 -39.47 21.04
C LEU A 611 45.49 -38.15 21.18
N PRO A 612 46.54 -38.10 22.01
CA PRO A 612 47.28 -36.86 22.30
C PRO A 612 47.91 -36.17 21.07
N SER A 613 48.22 -36.93 20.02
CA SER A 613 48.80 -36.41 18.76
C SER A 613 47.76 -36.07 17.68
N ALA A 614 46.46 -36.10 18.00
CA ALA A 614 45.41 -35.80 17.04
C ALA A 614 45.47 -34.33 16.58
N PRO A 615 45.42 -34.04 15.26
CA PRO A 615 45.37 -32.67 14.77
C PRO A 615 43.98 -32.07 15.01
N VAL A 616 43.83 -31.22 16.03
CA VAL A 616 42.56 -30.55 16.39
C VAL A 616 42.48 -29.07 15.98
N ILE A 617 43.38 -28.62 15.11
CA ILE A 617 43.53 -27.21 14.73
C ILE A 617 42.22 -26.63 14.18
N SER A 618 41.47 -27.42 13.40
CA SER A 618 40.19 -27.00 12.83
C SER A 618 39.13 -26.72 13.90
N GLN A 619 39.05 -27.57 14.93
CA GLN A 619 38.15 -27.40 16.06
C GLN A 619 38.53 -26.18 16.90
N GLU A 620 39.82 -26.00 17.18
CA GLU A 620 40.33 -24.84 17.92
C GLU A 620 40.03 -23.53 17.17
N LYS A 621 40.20 -23.52 15.84
CA LYS A 621 39.87 -22.36 15.00
C LYS A 621 38.38 -22.04 15.04
N LEU A 622 37.52 -23.05 14.88
CA LEU A 622 36.06 -22.86 14.95
C LEU A 622 35.63 -22.37 16.33
N LEU A 623 36.16 -22.96 17.39
CA LEU A 623 35.89 -22.56 18.78
C LEU A 623 36.30 -21.11 19.03
N SER A 624 37.49 -20.71 18.56
CA SER A 624 37.96 -19.32 18.67
C SER A 624 37.06 -18.34 17.93
N THR A 625 36.58 -18.70 16.73
CA THR A 625 35.65 -17.86 15.96
C THR A 625 34.31 -17.72 16.68
N LEU A 626 33.71 -18.83 17.10
CA LEU A 626 32.40 -18.82 17.77
C LEU A 626 32.47 -18.11 19.13
N ALA A 627 33.56 -18.27 19.90
CA ALA A 627 33.76 -17.55 21.16
C ALA A 627 33.87 -16.02 20.93
N ARG A 628 34.62 -15.58 19.92
CA ARG A 628 34.69 -14.16 19.52
C ARG A 628 33.30 -13.63 19.15
N LEU A 629 32.55 -14.37 18.34
CA LEU A 629 31.20 -14.01 17.93
C LEU A 629 30.26 -13.94 19.13
N TYR A 630 30.31 -14.91 20.04
CA TYR A 630 29.52 -14.90 21.26
C TYR A 630 29.77 -13.64 22.10
N THR A 631 31.04 -13.27 22.31
CA THR A 631 31.39 -12.03 23.04
C THR A 631 30.85 -10.80 22.32
N SER A 632 31.09 -10.67 21.01
CA SER A 632 30.66 -9.51 20.22
C SER A 632 29.13 -9.36 20.22
N ILE A 633 28.39 -10.45 20.01
CA ILE A 633 26.92 -10.47 20.01
C ILE A 633 26.38 -10.10 21.39
N SER A 634 27.00 -10.61 22.46
CA SER A 634 26.60 -10.30 23.84
C SER A 634 26.78 -8.81 24.15
N GLU A 635 27.94 -8.24 23.81
CA GLU A 635 28.24 -6.81 24.00
C GLU A 635 27.27 -5.92 23.20
N MET A 636 27.08 -6.22 21.91
CA MET A 636 26.16 -5.46 21.05
C MET A 636 24.70 -5.57 21.49
N THR A 637 24.31 -6.70 22.10
CA THR A 637 22.96 -6.85 22.68
C THR A 637 22.77 -5.92 23.88
N GLU A 638 23.77 -5.81 24.78
CA GLU A 638 23.73 -4.85 25.90
C GLU A 638 23.75 -3.40 25.42
N GLU A 639 24.51 -3.10 24.36
CA GLU A 639 24.49 -1.77 23.74
C GLU A 639 23.12 -1.42 23.15
N LEU A 640 22.48 -2.36 22.44
CA LEU A 640 21.15 -2.16 21.89
C LEU A 640 20.13 -1.94 23.01
N LYS A 641 20.19 -2.75 24.07
CA LYS A 641 19.33 -2.59 25.26
C LYS A 641 19.53 -1.24 25.95
N SER A 642 20.77 -0.78 26.07
CA SER A 642 21.09 0.55 26.61
C SER A 642 20.56 1.66 25.71
N ALA A 643 20.67 1.51 24.39
CA ALA A 643 20.12 2.47 23.43
C ALA A 643 18.60 2.56 23.52
N ILE A 644 17.90 1.43 23.66
CA ILE A 644 16.43 1.40 23.87
C ILE A 644 16.06 2.16 25.14
N ALA A 645 16.76 1.93 26.26
CA ALA A 645 16.49 2.64 27.52
C ALA A 645 16.77 4.15 27.41
N GLY A 646 17.81 4.55 26.67
CA GLY A 646 18.13 5.96 26.42
C GLY A 646 17.01 6.71 25.69
N ALA A 647 16.22 6.02 24.86
CA ALA A 647 15.12 6.63 24.11
C ALA A 647 13.97 7.14 25.00
N ASP A 648 13.85 6.64 26.24
CA ASP A 648 12.80 7.07 27.18
C ASP A 648 13.05 8.50 27.69
N SER A 649 14.29 8.99 27.62
CA SER A 649 14.66 10.36 28.00
C SER A 649 14.39 11.42 26.93
N ILE A 650 14.05 11.01 25.70
CA ILE A 650 13.79 11.91 24.57
C ILE A 650 12.31 12.31 24.58
N GLY A 651 12.06 13.60 24.83
CA GLY A 651 10.71 14.18 24.88
C GLY A 651 10.14 14.58 23.54
N ASP A 652 10.97 15.09 22.60
CA ASP A 652 10.51 15.48 21.27
C ASP A 652 10.28 14.25 20.37
N SER A 653 9.08 14.15 19.80
CA SER A 653 8.68 13.00 18.98
C SER A 653 9.55 12.82 17.74
N MET A 654 10.00 13.91 17.11
CA MET A 654 10.79 13.84 15.88
C MET A 654 12.26 13.52 16.17
N GLU A 655 12.84 14.07 17.25
CA GLU A 655 14.14 13.65 17.77
C GLU A 655 14.13 12.17 18.14
N LYS A 656 13.03 11.68 18.73
CA LYS A 656 12.88 10.25 19.04
C LYS A 656 12.85 9.41 17.77
N VAL A 657 12.12 9.81 16.72
CA VAL A 657 12.15 9.15 15.40
C VAL A 657 13.57 9.10 14.85
N ARG A 658 14.31 10.23 14.87
CA ARG A 658 15.72 10.27 14.42
C ARG A 658 16.61 9.34 15.24
N TYR A 659 16.43 9.30 16.55
CA TYR A 659 17.21 8.42 17.43
C TYR A 659 16.92 6.93 17.14
N PHE A 660 15.66 6.56 16.96
CA PHE A 660 15.31 5.19 16.57
C PHE A 660 15.87 4.81 15.19
N ASN A 661 15.83 5.72 14.22
CA ASN A 661 16.35 5.48 12.87
C ASN A 661 17.89 5.41 12.82
N TYR A 662 18.58 6.42 13.36
CA TYR A 662 20.03 6.57 13.19
C TYR A 662 20.84 5.84 14.28
N THR A 663 20.26 5.57 15.45
CA THR A 663 20.97 4.92 16.55
C THR A 663 20.47 3.49 16.78
N VAL A 664 19.18 3.30 17.07
CA VAL A 664 18.64 1.99 17.45
C VAL A 664 18.69 1.02 16.27
N LEU A 665 18.17 1.42 15.11
CA LEU A 665 18.16 0.59 13.91
C LEU A 665 19.59 0.30 13.39
N ALA A 666 20.51 1.28 13.48
CA ALA A 666 21.91 1.06 13.14
C ALA A 666 22.55 -0.01 14.04
N LYS A 667 22.26 0.00 15.35
CA LYS A 667 22.71 -1.06 16.28
C LYS A 667 22.08 -2.42 16.00
N MET A 668 20.80 -2.45 15.62
CA MET A 668 20.14 -3.70 15.20
C MET A 668 20.81 -4.28 13.96
N ASN A 669 21.09 -3.46 12.93
CA ASN A 669 21.78 -3.90 11.71
C ASN A 669 23.20 -4.40 12.01
N GLY A 670 23.92 -3.71 12.89
CA GLY A 670 25.23 -4.15 13.37
C GLY A 670 25.15 -5.52 14.05
N LEU A 671 24.25 -5.66 15.05
CA LEU A 671 24.07 -6.92 15.79
C LEU A 671 23.70 -8.06 14.86
N ARG A 672 22.79 -7.81 13.92
CA ARG A 672 22.36 -8.78 12.93
C ARG A 672 23.53 -9.36 12.15
N SER A 673 24.47 -8.53 11.69
CA SER A 673 25.59 -9.01 10.87
C SER A 673 26.41 -10.11 11.56
N PHE A 674 26.67 -9.97 12.86
CA PHE A 674 27.37 -10.97 13.66
C PHE A 674 26.51 -12.20 13.95
N VAL A 675 25.21 -12.01 14.18
CA VAL A 675 24.25 -13.11 14.39
C VAL A 675 24.14 -13.97 13.14
N ASP A 676 24.05 -13.35 11.96
CA ASP A 676 23.98 -14.04 10.67
C ASP A 676 25.30 -14.80 10.38
N GLU A 677 26.46 -14.20 10.69
CA GLU A 677 27.78 -14.88 10.61
C GLU A 677 27.83 -16.12 11.54
N ALA A 678 27.35 -15.99 12.77
CA ALA A 678 27.32 -17.09 13.74
C ALA A 678 26.30 -18.18 13.34
N GLU A 679 25.09 -17.81 12.92
CA GLU A 679 24.04 -18.74 12.50
C GLU A 679 24.52 -19.66 11.36
N ALA A 680 25.27 -19.11 10.39
CA ALA A 680 25.83 -19.87 9.28
C ALA A 680 26.83 -20.97 9.71
N LEU A 681 27.36 -20.90 10.93
CA LEU A 681 28.32 -21.86 11.49
C LEU A 681 27.70 -22.83 12.49
N ILE A 682 26.44 -22.62 12.90
CA ILE A 682 25.75 -23.43 13.91
C ILE A 682 24.93 -24.52 13.20
N PRO A 683 25.10 -25.81 13.55
CA PRO A 683 24.23 -26.87 13.03
C PRO A 683 22.79 -26.65 13.47
N GLU A 684 21.86 -26.90 12.57
CA GLU A 684 20.44 -26.63 12.79
C GLU A 684 19.87 -27.31 14.05
N SER A 685 20.40 -28.47 14.44
CA SER A 685 19.99 -29.18 15.67
C SER A 685 20.16 -28.38 16.96
N PHE A 686 21.00 -27.33 16.95
CA PHE A 686 21.19 -26.42 18.08
C PHE A 686 20.29 -25.18 18.03
N LEU A 687 19.70 -24.87 16.87
CA LEU A 687 18.83 -23.71 16.70
C LEU A 687 17.40 -24.05 17.11
N THR A 688 16.79 -23.19 17.93
CA THR A 688 15.40 -23.38 18.39
C THR A 688 14.36 -22.74 17.47
N TYR A 689 14.78 -22.28 16.28
CA TYR A 689 13.97 -21.57 15.32
C TYR A 689 14.35 -22.02 13.90
N PRO A 690 13.42 -21.96 12.92
CA PRO A 690 13.69 -22.39 11.55
C PRO A 690 14.57 -21.38 10.81
N THR A 691 15.58 -21.86 10.09
CA THR A 691 16.48 -21.09 9.21
C THR A 691 15.77 -20.64 7.91
N TYR A 692 16.40 -19.74 7.15
CA TYR A 692 15.81 -19.17 5.92
C TYR A 692 15.50 -20.21 4.85
N ASP A 693 16.35 -21.22 4.66
CA ASP A 693 16.14 -22.31 3.71
C ASP A 693 14.84 -23.09 4.00
N LYS A 694 14.52 -23.32 5.28
CA LYS A 694 13.23 -23.91 5.66
C LYS A 694 12.08 -22.94 5.40
N LEU A 695 12.21 -21.69 5.81
CA LEU A 695 11.13 -20.70 5.65
C LEU A 695 10.77 -20.44 4.20
N LEU A 696 11.75 -20.40 3.30
CA LEU A 696 11.59 -20.01 1.90
C LEU A 696 11.22 -21.17 0.97
N PHE A 697 11.56 -22.42 1.32
CA PHE A 697 11.40 -23.55 0.41
C PHE A 697 10.48 -24.67 0.91
N SER A 698 9.88 -24.56 2.11
CA SER A 698 9.05 -25.62 2.70
C SER A 698 7.66 -25.82 2.09
N ILE A 699 7.09 -24.81 1.43
CA ILE A 699 5.65 -24.78 1.07
C ILE A 699 5.30 -25.47 -0.24
#